data_AF-A0A9J5XMJ0-F1
#
_entry.id   AF-A0A9J5XMJ0-F1
#
_cell.length_a   1.000
_cell.length_b   1.000
_cell.length_c   1.000
_cell.angle_alpha   90.00
_cell.angle_beta   90.00
_cell.angle_gamma   90.00
#
_symmetry.space_group_name_H-M   'P 1'
#
loop_
_entity.id
_entity.type
_entity.pdbx_description
1 polymer ?
#
loop_
_entity_poly.entity_id
_entity_poly.type
_entity_poly.pdbx_seq_one_letter_code
_entity_poly.pdbx_strand_id
1 'polypeptide(L)'
;MSLKLGQITTIVISLSSIAKQAFKNQYQAFFSRFIPNALQAHNRYKFSVAWLPVCPQWRTLRRILNIYFFSSNKLDANQHLKSQKVKQLIVYCEKCSQQGEALDVGQVAFKTNLNLLSNTLFSQDLADPFSDSKLELKDVIWGIMAEVGKPNLVDFFPILGKIDLRGIRNHWKGKLIEEADVSRLPYLKCIIKETLRMHPPVPLLLPRRVEQDVELCDYIIPKGSQVLVNVWAIGRDSAFWDDPLVFKPERFWSLDLDVRGQYYELIPFGVGRRICPGFPLALRIVPVILGSLLNSFNWKLEADIEPKDLDMEEKFGITLAKQVLKNQDQAFSSRFIPNAIQGHNYCEFSVGWLPVCPQWRTLRRILNINIFSPNRLDANQHLRSQKVKELIAYCEKYSQQGEALDISQVVFKTSLNLLSNTLFSKDLADPFSDSKVELKEVIAGILTEFGKPNLVDFFPILEMIDLQGIRRCTTIYIGKLFKLFDDLINERLEEKRKGSNEKSDVLEMFLNICEENPEEINHNHIKSMFMDLFLAATDTTTSTLEWAMAEILKQPEIMKKVQVELANIIGKGKSIEEVDVTRLPYIQCIIKETLRMHPPAPFLVPRKVEQDVELFDYIIPKGSQVLVNVWSIGRDFTFWDEPLVFKPERFWGSNLDMRGQDFDLIPFGAGRRICPGFPLALRIVPVILGSLLNSFNWKLEADIGPEDLDMEEKFGITLAKAHPLRVIPFLL
;
A
#
# COMPACT_ATOMS: atom_id res chain seq x y z
N MET A 1 12.93 -0.11 -1.20
CA MET A 1 11.84 0.78 -1.62
C MET A 1 12.14 2.21 -1.17
N SER A 2 12.08 3.16 -2.09
CA SER A 2 12.16 4.61 -1.85
C SER A 2 10.85 5.27 -2.29
N LEU A 3 10.24 6.05 -1.40
CA LEU A 3 8.97 6.74 -1.61
C LEU A 3 9.20 8.26 -1.64
N LYS A 4 8.86 8.93 -2.75
CA LYS A 4 9.09 10.37 -2.91
C LYS A 4 7.83 11.17 -2.56
N LEU A 5 7.65 11.46 -1.28
CA LEU A 5 6.52 12.26 -0.78
C LEU A 5 6.87 13.76 -0.85
N GLY A 6 6.32 14.43 -1.87
CA GLY A 6 6.62 15.84 -2.13
C GLY A 6 8.10 16.06 -2.45
N GLN A 7 8.76 16.95 -1.70
CA GLN A 7 10.19 17.23 -1.84
C GLN A 7 11.10 16.30 -1.00
N ILE A 8 10.55 15.39 -0.18
CA ILE A 8 11.32 14.57 0.76
C ILE A 8 11.37 13.11 0.30
N THR A 9 12.55 12.67 -0.14
CA THR A 9 12.84 11.24 -0.36
C THR A 9 12.74 10.50 0.97
N THR A 10 11.85 9.50 1.02
CA THR A 10 11.60 8.68 2.21
C THR A 10 12.01 7.24 1.94
N ILE A 11 12.79 6.63 2.83
CA ILE A 11 13.31 5.27 2.69
C ILE A 11 12.86 4.44 3.91
N VAL A 12 12.43 3.21 3.66
CA VAL A 12 12.04 2.26 4.71
C VAL A 12 13.00 1.09 4.72
N ILE A 13 13.71 0.92 5.83
CA ILE A 13 14.62 -0.22 6.07
C ILE A 13 13.82 -1.32 6.77
N SER A 14 13.65 -2.47 6.12
CA SER A 14 12.90 -3.62 6.65
C SER A 14 13.77 -4.85 6.97
N LEU A 15 15.10 -4.78 6.75
CA LEU A 15 16.05 -5.86 7.00
C LEU A 15 17.07 -5.49 8.08
N SER A 16 17.43 -6.46 8.92
CA SER A 16 18.41 -6.30 10.01
C SER A 16 19.80 -5.92 9.50
N SER A 17 20.23 -6.53 8.39
CA SER A 17 21.51 -6.30 7.69
C SER A 17 21.66 -4.84 7.23
N ILE A 18 20.64 -4.29 6.57
CA ILE A 18 20.64 -2.91 6.08
C ILE A 18 20.58 -1.92 7.26
N ALA A 19 19.79 -2.22 8.30
CA ALA A 19 19.75 -1.41 9.52
C ALA A 19 21.11 -1.38 10.24
N LYS A 20 21.83 -2.50 10.24
CA LYS A 20 23.19 -2.66 10.78
C LYS A 20 24.19 -1.81 9.99
N GLN A 21 24.17 -1.86 8.66
CA GLN A 21 25.04 -1.02 7.81
C GLN A 21 24.77 0.48 8.05
N ALA A 22 23.51 0.91 8.02
CA ALA A 22 23.13 2.31 8.23
C ALA A 22 23.51 2.84 9.62
N PHE A 23 23.14 2.15 10.71
CA PHE A 23 23.27 2.69 12.07
C PHE A 23 24.49 2.18 12.86
N LYS A 24 25.27 1.23 12.34
CA LYS A 24 26.57 0.82 12.92
C LYS A 24 27.75 1.36 12.11
N ASN A 25 27.72 1.22 10.78
CA ASN A 25 28.87 1.57 9.93
C ASN A 25 28.82 3.06 9.54
N GLN A 26 27.66 3.53 9.06
CA GLN A 26 27.45 4.91 8.58
C GLN A 26 26.70 5.81 9.58
N TYR A 27 26.77 5.45 10.86
CA TYR A 27 25.98 6.00 11.97
C TYR A 27 25.97 7.54 12.12
N GLN A 28 26.95 8.23 11.53
CA GLN A 28 27.07 9.69 11.58
C GLN A 28 26.02 10.40 10.71
N ALA A 29 25.72 9.87 9.52
CA ALA A 29 24.77 10.48 8.58
C ALA A 29 23.32 10.48 9.10
N PHE A 30 22.98 9.52 9.98
CA PHE A 30 21.61 9.26 10.47
C PHE A 30 21.39 9.68 11.94
N PHE A 31 22.25 10.59 12.46
CA PHE A 31 22.20 11.04 13.86
C PHE A 31 20.99 11.91 14.21
N SER A 32 20.51 12.71 13.27
CA SER A 32 19.34 13.55 13.46
C SER A 32 18.05 12.74 13.35
N ARG A 33 17.03 13.14 14.11
CA ARG A 33 15.67 12.75 13.79
C ARG A 33 15.07 13.76 12.83
N PHE A 34 14.18 13.30 11.98
CA PHE A 34 13.19 14.16 11.35
C PHE A 34 12.30 14.78 12.44
N ILE A 35 11.74 15.97 12.23
CA ILE A 35 11.02 16.74 13.25
C ILE A 35 9.62 17.10 12.74
N PRO A 36 8.59 16.33 13.12
CA PRO A 36 7.20 16.67 12.84
C PRO A 36 6.85 18.12 13.22
N ASN A 37 6.17 18.83 12.33
CA ASN A 37 5.62 20.17 12.52
C ASN A 37 4.64 20.24 13.71
N ALA A 38 3.94 19.14 14.01
CA ALA A 38 3.15 18.99 15.24
C ALA A 38 3.97 19.31 16.52
N LEU A 39 5.29 19.06 16.50
CA LEU A 39 6.22 19.37 17.59
C LEU A 39 6.89 20.75 17.44
N GLN A 40 6.81 21.36 16.26
CA GLN A 40 7.30 22.71 15.97
C GLN A 40 6.35 23.80 16.49
N ALA A 41 5.04 23.56 16.52
CA ALA A 41 3.99 24.49 16.97
C ALA A 41 4.24 25.14 18.35
N HIS A 42 5.00 24.48 19.23
CA HIS A 42 5.41 25.02 20.54
C HIS A 42 6.94 25.02 20.75
N ASN A 43 7.73 24.90 19.67
CA ASN A 43 9.20 24.76 19.69
C ASN A 43 9.74 23.61 20.60
N ARG A 44 8.89 22.69 21.07
CA ARG A 44 9.26 21.68 22.09
C ARG A 44 10.36 20.72 21.62
N TYR A 45 10.52 20.54 20.31
CA TYR A 45 11.65 19.79 19.74
C TYR A 45 13.02 20.36 20.13
N LYS A 46 13.15 21.68 20.34
CA LYS A 46 14.39 22.37 20.74
C LYS A 46 14.82 22.08 22.19
N PHE A 47 13.96 21.43 22.97
CA PHE A 47 14.21 21.12 24.39
C PHE A 47 14.02 19.63 24.72
N SER A 48 13.41 18.85 23.81
CA SER A 48 13.15 17.42 24.00
C SER A 48 14.31 16.54 23.55
N VAL A 49 14.78 15.65 24.43
CA VAL A 49 15.86 14.68 24.16
C VAL A 49 15.52 13.70 23.03
N ALA A 50 14.24 13.50 22.73
CA ALA A 50 13.80 12.71 21.60
C ALA A 50 14.16 13.35 20.25
N TRP A 51 14.07 14.68 20.14
CA TRP A 51 14.03 15.40 18.85
C TRP A 51 15.20 16.37 18.63
N LEU A 52 15.81 16.89 19.70
CA LEU A 52 17.06 17.68 19.64
C LEU A 52 18.13 16.99 18.76
N PRO A 53 18.90 17.71 17.92
CA PRO A 53 20.07 17.17 17.21
C PRO A 53 21.17 16.74 18.20
N VAL A 54 22.22 16.03 17.74
CA VAL A 54 23.27 15.42 18.61
C VAL A 54 24.34 16.46 19.06
N CYS A 55 23.85 17.60 19.56
CA CYS A 55 24.61 18.75 20.06
C CYS A 55 25.06 18.58 21.54
N PRO A 56 25.88 19.49 22.09
CA PRO A 56 26.28 19.45 23.50
C PRO A 56 25.10 19.42 24.49
N GLN A 57 24.06 20.23 24.27
CA GLN A 57 22.84 20.25 25.09
C GLN A 57 22.14 18.88 25.11
N TRP A 58 22.00 18.23 23.95
CA TRP A 58 21.45 16.87 23.87
C TRP A 58 22.32 15.85 24.63
N ARG A 59 23.65 15.95 24.52
CA ARG A 59 24.58 15.08 25.27
C ARG A 59 24.42 15.29 26.78
N THR A 60 24.31 16.53 27.24
CA THR A 60 24.06 16.86 28.65
C THR A 60 22.71 16.34 29.14
N LEU A 61 21.61 16.59 28.42
CA LEU A 61 20.29 16.09 28.81
C LEU A 61 20.21 14.55 28.75
N ARG A 62 20.84 13.89 27.76
CA ARG A 62 20.91 12.43 27.70
C ARG A 62 21.78 11.85 28.82
N ARG A 63 22.87 12.52 29.20
CA ARG A 63 23.68 12.19 30.38
C ARG A 63 22.87 12.34 31.67
N ILE A 64 22.05 13.38 31.78
CA ILE A 64 21.15 13.60 32.92
C ILE A 64 20.12 12.46 33.03
N LEU A 65 19.44 12.10 31.94
CA LEU A 65 18.51 10.96 31.93
C LEU A 65 19.22 9.65 32.31
N ASN A 66 20.36 9.36 31.68
CA ASN A 66 21.10 8.11 31.92
C ASN A 66 21.69 8.02 33.34
N ILE A 67 22.04 9.13 34.01
CA ILE A 67 22.68 9.13 35.34
C ILE A 67 21.68 9.34 36.48
N TYR A 68 20.74 10.28 36.36
CA TYR A 68 19.89 10.71 37.48
C TYR A 68 18.46 10.15 37.46
N PHE A 69 17.99 9.64 36.31
CA PHE A 69 16.63 9.12 36.16
C PHE A 69 16.56 7.62 35.84
N PHE A 70 17.40 7.12 34.92
CA PHE A 70 17.36 5.75 34.42
C PHE A 70 18.64 4.93 34.67
N SER A 71 19.52 5.39 35.56
CA SER A 71 20.64 4.58 36.07
C SER A 71 20.11 3.50 37.01
N SER A 72 20.79 2.34 37.08
CA SER A 72 20.39 1.24 37.99
C SER A 72 20.13 1.75 39.39
N ASN A 73 21.11 2.39 40.03
CA ASN A 73 21.00 2.87 41.41
C ASN A 73 19.80 3.80 41.67
N LYS A 74 19.35 4.58 40.67
CA LYS A 74 18.15 5.44 40.78
C LYS A 74 16.85 4.69 40.52
N LEU A 75 16.88 3.65 39.69
CA LEU A 75 15.76 2.73 39.55
C LEU A 75 15.61 1.85 40.79
N ASP A 76 16.72 1.36 41.36
CA ASP A 76 16.81 0.58 42.60
C ASP A 76 16.31 1.38 43.80
N ALA A 77 16.74 2.65 43.96
CA ALA A 77 16.25 3.54 45.01
C ALA A 77 14.72 3.78 44.98
N ASN A 78 14.10 3.60 43.82
CA ASN A 78 12.65 3.68 43.63
C ASN A 78 11.95 2.31 43.74
N GLN A 79 12.61 1.25 44.23
CA GLN A 79 12.01 -0.07 44.46
C GLN A 79 10.76 0.04 45.32
N HIS A 80 10.79 0.75 46.45
CA HIS A 80 9.59 0.95 47.28
C HIS A 80 8.40 1.56 46.50
N LEU A 81 8.64 2.50 45.57
CA LEU A 81 7.58 3.10 44.75
C LEU A 81 7.08 2.15 43.65
N LYS A 82 7.95 1.35 43.01
CA LYS A 82 7.53 0.27 42.10
C LYS A 82 6.67 -0.74 42.85
N SER A 83 7.19 -1.19 43.99
CA SER A 83 6.52 -1.90 45.07
C SER A 83 5.39 -1.09 45.73
N GLN A 84 4.94 0.06 45.20
CA GLN A 84 3.75 0.81 45.59
C GLN A 84 2.83 1.18 44.40
N LYS A 85 3.14 0.75 43.17
CA LYS A 85 2.32 1.06 41.97
C LYS A 85 1.60 -0.12 41.37
N VAL A 86 2.30 -1.22 41.18
CA VAL A 86 1.62 -2.51 40.95
C VAL A 86 0.79 -2.89 42.21
N LYS A 87 0.95 -2.16 43.33
CA LYS A 87 0.10 -2.23 44.54
C LYS A 87 -1.35 -1.85 44.26
N GLN A 88 -1.53 -0.85 43.41
CA GLN A 88 -2.84 -0.39 42.96
C GLN A 88 -3.46 -1.40 41.99
N LEU A 89 -2.64 -1.94 41.09
CA LEU A 89 -3.04 -2.97 40.13
C LEU A 89 -3.63 -4.20 40.81
N ILE A 90 -2.94 -4.80 41.80
CA ILE A 90 -3.45 -6.00 42.47
C ILE A 90 -4.79 -5.73 43.17
N VAL A 91 -4.94 -4.61 43.89
CA VAL A 91 -6.20 -4.30 44.59
C VAL A 91 -7.35 -3.99 43.63
N TYR A 92 -7.07 -3.40 42.46
CA TYR A 92 -8.07 -3.22 41.40
C TYR A 92 -8.49 -4.58 40.78
N CYS A 93 -7.52 -5.45 40.47
CA CYS A 93 -7.80 -6.78 39.95
C CYS A 93 -8.54 -7.68 40.97
N GLU A 94 -8.22 -7.58 42.26
CA GLU A 94 -8.98 -8.21 43.36
C GLU A 94 -10.45 -7.74 43.36
N LYS A 95 -10.69 -6.44 43.18
CA LYS A 95 -12.03 -5.85 43.10
C LYS A 95 -12.81 -6.37 41.88
N CYS A 96 -12.25 -6.30 40.67
CA CYS A 96 -12.92 -6.82 39.47
C CYS A 96 -13.20 -8.33 39.58
N SER A 97 -12.25 -9.10 40.13
CA SER A 97 -12.42 -10.54 40.38
C SER A 97 -13.50 -10.88 41.41
N GLN A 98 -13.79 -9.98 42.37
CA GLN A 98 -14.91 -10.14 43.32
C GLN A 98 -16.26 -9.77 42.69
N GLN A 99 -16.26 -8.84 41.74
CA GLN A 99 -17.46 -8.43 41.01
C GLN A 99 -17.80 -9.35 39.82
N GLY A 100 -16.84 -10.15 39.35
CA GLY A 100 -16.97 -10.98 38.15
C GLY A 100 -16.78 -10.22 36.83
N GLU A 101 -16.23 -9.00 36.90
CA GLU A 101 -16.03 -8.11 35.75
C GLU A 101 -14.79 -8.50 34.93
N ALA A 102 -14.89 -8.43 33.61
CA ALA A 102 -13.77 -8.61 32.69
C ALA A 102 -12.73 -7.46 32.83
N LEU A 103 -11.46 -7.75 32.56
CA LEU A 103 -10.33 -6.86 32.85
C LEU A 103 -9.50 -6.53 31.60
N ASP A 104 -9.50 -5.28 31.14
CA ASP A 104 -8.51 -4.79 30.15
C ASP A 104 -7.11 -4.69 30.82
N VAL A 105 -6.36 -5.79 30.75
CA VAL A 105 -4.98 -5.89 31.23
C VAL A 105 -4.09 -4.78 30.64
N GLY A 106 -4.33 -4.37 29.39
CA GLY A 106 -3.58 -3.30 28.72
C GLY A 106 -3.83 -1.93 29.35
N GLN A 107 -5.09 -1.56 29.58
CA GLN A 107 -5.47 -0.33 30.26
C GLN A 107 -4.88 -0.26 31.67
N VAL A 108 -5.07 -1.28 32.52
CA VAL A 108 -4.62 -1.17 33.93
C VAL A 108 -3.08 -1.26 34.03
N ALA A 109 -2.42 -2.03 33.17
CA ALA A 109 -0.95 -2.00 33.05
C ALA A 109 -0.46 -0.61 32.61
N PHE A 110 -1.16 0.07 31.70
CA PHE A 110 -0.84 1.44 31.32
C PHE A 110 -1.05 2.43 32.48
N LYS A 111 -2.23 2.44 33.14
CA LYS A 111 -2.50 3.32 34.31
C LYS A 111 -1.41 3.13 35.38
N THR A 112 -0.99 1.89 35.62
CA THR A 112 0.09 1.51 36.55
C THR A 112 1.45 2.09 36.13
N ASN A 113 1.85 1.93 34.87
CA ASN A 113 3.10 2.48 34.33
C ASN A 113 3.12 4.01 34.36
N LEU A 114 2.02 4.66 33.97
CA LEU A 114 1.86 6.11 33.98
C LEU A 114 2.02 6.67 35.41
N ASN A 115 1.33 6.06 36.38
CA ASN A 115 1.42 6.42 37.79
C ASN A 115 2.82 6.21 38.38
N LEU A 116 3.55 5.21 37.91
CA LEU A 116 4.92 4.95 38.36
C LEU A 116 5.92 5.97 37.80
N LEU A 117 5.83 6.27 36.50
CA LEU A 117 6.63 7.31 35.89
C LEU A 117 6.32 8.68 36.51
N SER A 118 5.05 8.98 36.76
CA SER A 118 4.65 10.26 37.34
C SER A 118 5.06 10.44 38.79
N ASN A 119 5.00 9.38 39.61
CA ASN A 119 5.45 9.44 40.99
C ASN A 119 6.99 9.51 41.05
N THR A 120 7.70 8.82 40.15
CA THR A 120 9.17 8.91 40.00
C THR A 120 9.65 10.31 39.58
N LEU A 121 8.89 11.03 38.73
CA LEU A 121 9.29 12.35 38.20
C LEU A 121 8.74 13.53 39.01
N PHE A 122 7.58 13.38 39.65
CA PHE A 122 6.81 14.49 40.24
C PHE A 122 6.22 14.18 41.63
N SER A 123 6.52 13.02 42.22
CA SER A 123 5.98 12.53 43.51
C SER A 123 4.45 12.43 43.59
N GLN A 124 3.75 12.49 42.46
CA GLN A 124 2.29 12.56 42.34
C GLN A 124 1.78 11.56 41.30
N ASP A 125 0.58 11.04 41.50
CA ASP A 125 -0.06 10.09 40.58
C ASP A 125 -0.78 10.84 39.44
N LEU A 126 -0.97 10.21 38.28
CA LEU A 126 -1.51 10.85 37.07
C LEU A 126 -2.86 10.30 36.59
N ALA A 127 -3.20 9.05 36.91
CA ALA A 127 -4.50 8.44 36.64
C ALA A 127 -5.03 7.77 37.93
N ASP A 128 -6.34 7.78 38.12
CA ASP A 128 -6.96 7.01 39.20
C ASP A 128 -7.02 5.53 38.78
N PRO A 129 -6.40 4.60 39.53
CA PRO A 129 -6.52 3.18 39.21
C PRO A 129 -7.96 2.64 39.36
N PHE A 130 -8.88 3.34 40.03
CA PHE A 130 -10.23 2.87 40.36
C PHE A 130 -11.38 3.58 39.60
N SER A 131 -11.10 4.52 38.69
CA SER A 131 -12.11 5.28 37.92
C SER A 131 -11.99 5.02 36.42
N ASP A 132 -13.12 4.94 35.71
CA ASP A 132 -13.18 4.81 34.24
C ASP A 132 -13.81 6.04 33.55
N SER A 133 -13.56 7.22 34.14
CA SER A 133 -13.90 8.52 33.55
C SER A 133 -13.19 8.74 32.20
N LYS A 134 -13.95 8.99 31.12
CA LYS A 134 -13.49 9.18 29.72
C LYS A 134 -12.64 10.44 29.43
N LEU A 135 -11.87 10.92 30.41
CA LEU A 135 -10.99 12.09 30.35
C LEU A 135 -9.70 11.82 31.13
N GLU A 136 -9.15 10.61 31.01
CA GLU A 136 -7.87 10.29 31.64
C GLU A 136 -6.70 10.91 30.87
N LEU A 137 -5.58 11.14 31.57
CA LEU A 137 -4.32 11.41 30.88
C LEU A 137 -3.86 10.21 30.02
N LYS A 138 -4.41 9.00 30.23
CA LYS A 138 -4.33 7.87 29.29
C LYS A 138 -4.71 8.31 27.88
N ASP A 139 -5.91 8.84 27.74
CA ASP A 139 -6.52 9.15 26.44
C ASP A 139 -5.81 10.35 25.78
N VAL A 140 -5.39 11.33 26.59
CA VAL A 140 -4.54 12.44 26.15
C VAL A 140 -3.14 11.98 25.70
N ILE A 141 -2.52 11.01 26.38
CA ILE A 141 -1.22 10.46 25.95
C ILE A 141 -1.38 9.56 24.72
N TRP A 142 -2.42 8.73 24.64
CA TRP A 142 -2.70 7.94 23.44
C TRP A 142 -3.00 8.83 22.24
N GLY A 143 -3.79 9.88 22.43
CA GLY A 143 -4.02 10.93 21.44
C GLY A 143 -2.71 11.58 21.00
N ILE A 144 -1.88 12.07 21.94
CA ILE A 144 -0.57 12.66 21.60
C ILE A 144 0.37 11.65 20.90
N MET A 145 0.36 10.38 21.28
CA MET A 145 1.18 9.35 20.62
C MET A 145 0.66 8.99 19.23
N ALA A 146 -0.66 8.99 19.02
CA ALA A 146 -1.28 8.87 17.71
C ALA A 146 -0.97 10.09 16.83
N GLU A 147 -1.17 11.32 17.32
CA GLU A 147 -0.89 12.56 16.56
C GLU A 147 0.61 12.84 16.32
N VAL A 148 1.51 12.23 17.10
CA VAL A 148 2.98 12.28 16.85
C VAL A 148 3.47 11.08 16.03
N GLY A 149 2.68 10.00 15.93
CA GLY A 149 2.93 8.85 15.05
C GLY A 149 2.33 9.02 13.66
N LYS A 150 1.21 9.74 13.53
CA LYS A 150 0.60 10.16 12.26
C LYS A 150 1.54 11.14 11.55
N PRO A 151 1.87 10.92 10.26
CA PRO A 151 2.55 11.94 9.46
C PRO A 151 1.63 13.15 9.28
N ASN A 152 2.05 14.33 9.73
CA ASN A 152 1.28 15.55 9.55
C ASN A 152 1.64 16.19 8.19
N LEU A 153 0.66 16.70 7.42
CA LEU A 153 0.92 17.27 6.09
C LEU A 153 1.99 18.36 6.09
N VAL A 154 2.07 19.14 7.16
CA VAL A 154 3.03 20.26 7.29
C VAL A 154 4.45 19.76 7.59
N ASP A 155 4.62 18.50 7.97
CA ASP A 155 5.93 17.84 8.07
C ASP A 155 6.61 17.77 6.70
N PHE A 156 5.83 17.46 5.66
CA PHE A 156 6.28 17.43 4.27
C PHE A 156 6.31 18.83 3.63
N PHE A 157 5.51 19.77 4.16
CA PHE A 157 5.20 21.06 3.54
C PHE A 157 5.14 22.23 4.57
N PRO A 158 6.27 22.85 4.97
CA PRO A 158 6.45 23.59 6.24
C PRO A 158 5.68 24.91 6.54
N ILE A 159 4.53 25.20 5.92
CA ILE A 159 3.94 26.56 5.88
C ILE A 159 2.87 26.87 6.96
N LEU A 160 2.31 25.89 7.68
CA LEU A 160 1.07 26.07 8.48
C LEU A 160 1.18 25.56 9.94
N GLY A 161 1.28 26.43 10.96
CA GLY A 161 1.44 25.97 12.36
C GLY A 161 0.87 26.86 13.49
N LYS A 162 -0.25 26.44 14.10
CA LYS A 162 -0.95 26.99 15.29
C LYS A 162 -1.82 25.87 15.94
N ILE A 163 -2.44 25.99 17.12
CA ILE A 163 -1.96 26.23 18.51
C ILE A 163 -3.13 25.88 19.47
N ASP A 164 -2.89 25.14 20.57
CA ASP A 164 -3.95 24.59 21.46
C ASP A 164 -3.48 24.34 22.95
N LEU A 165 -4.34 23.93 23.92
CA LEU A 165 -4.10 24.01 25.40
C LEU A 165 -4.79 22.98 26.40
N ARG A 166 -3.98 22.16 27.16
CA ARG A 166 -4.20 21.44 28.51
C ARG A 166 -4.79 19.97 28.53
N GLY A 167 -4.80 19.11 29.60
CA GLY A 167 -3.99 18.93 30.87
C GLY A 167 -4.67 18.24 32.14
N ILE A 168 -3.93 17.44 32.97
CA ILE A 168 -4.16 17.06 34.46
C ILE A 168 -5.25 15.96 34.82
N ARG A 169 -5.31 15.11 35.91
CA ARG A 169 -4.44 14.41 36.96
C ARG A 169 -5.31 13.50 37.95
N ASN A 170 -4.87 12.32 38.49
CA ASN A 170 -5.27 11.78 39.86
C ASN A 170 -4.54 10.52 40.49
N HIS A 171 -4.98 10.00 41.67
CA HIS A 171 -4.40 8.98 42.65
C HIS A 171 -5.40 7.81 43.01
N TRP A 172 -5.28 6.76 43.88
CA TRP A 172 -4.54 6.41 45.15
C TRP A 172 -4.31 4.86 45.37
N LYS A 173 -3.76 4.35 46.52
CA LYS A 173 -2.79 3.19 46.67
C LYS A 173 -3.21 1.81 47.35
N GLY A 174 -2.43 0.69 47.18
CA GLY A 174 -2.78 -0.77 47.52
C GLY A 174 -1.68 -1.81 48.06
N LYS A 175 -1.45 -3.04 47.48
CA LYS A 175 -0.69 -4.27 48.01
C LYS A 175 0.14 -5.14 46.97
N LEU A 176 1.38 -5.70 47.24
CA LEU A 176 2.32 -6.24 46.17
C LEU A 176 3.48 -7.27 46.42
N ILE A 177 4.05 -7.73 45.27
CA ILE A 177 5.39 -8.33 44.94
C ILE A 177 6.49 -7.26 44.61
N GLU A 178 7.78 -7.63 44.65
CA GLU A 178 8.96 -6.74 44.45
C GLU A 178 9.90 -7.10 43.27
N GLU A 179 10.92 -6.26 43.02
CA GLU A 179 11.82 -6.34 41.84
C GLU A 179 12.90 -7.45 41.93
N ALA A 180 13.32 -7.85 43.13
CA ALA A 180 14.40 -8.82 43.31
C ALA A 180 14.07 -10.19 42.67
N ASP A 181 12.80 -10.61 42.74
CA ASP A 181 12.36 -11.93 42.28
C ASP A 181 12.28 -12.05 40.74
N VAL A 182 12.24 -10.94 40.01
CA VAL A 182 12.38 -10.93 38.53
C VAL A 182 13.70 -11.58 38.09
N SER A 183 14.74 -11.54 38.91
CA SER A 183 15.99 -12.24 38.64
C SER A 183 15.76 -13.76 38.46
N ARG A 184 14.85 -14.34 39.23
CA ARG A 184 14.51 -15.78 39.33
C ARG A 184 13.47 -16.25 38.32
N LEU A 185 12.94 -15.38 37.46
CA LEU A 185 11.93 -15.70 36.45
C LEU A 185 12.53 -15.67 35.02
N PRO A 186 13.40 -16.62 34.64
CA PRO A 186 14.08 -16.58 33.35
C PRO A 186 13.13 -16.82 32.16
N TYR A 187 12.13 -17.69 32.30
CA TYR A 187 11.15 -17.94 31.23
C TYR A 187 10.27 -16.71 30.96
N LEU A 188 9.90 -15.96 31.99
CA LEU A 188 9.18 -14.68 31.85
C LEU A 188 9.96 -13.65 31.00
N LYS A 189 11.30 -13.65 31.10
CA LYS A 189 12.15 -12.79 30.25
C LYS A 189 12.13 -13.25 28.79
N CYS A 190 12.04 -14.56 28.55
CA CYS A 190 11.91 -15.14 27.21
C CYS A 190 10.56 -14.79 26.58
N ILE A 191 9.46 -14.91 27.35
CA ILE A 191 8.12 -14.44 26.94
C ILE A 191 8.17 -12.96 26.56
N ILE A 192 8.74 -12.10 27.41
CA ILE A 192 8.81 -10.65 27.14
C ILE A 192 9.68 -10.31 25.92
N LYS A 193 10.79 -11.04 25.67
CA LYS A 193 11.57 -10.89 24.42
C LYS A 193 10.72 -11.26 23.19
N GLU A 194 9.94 -12.33 23.26
CA GLU A 194 9.09 -12.82 22.16
C GLU A 194 7.91 -11.87 21.89
N THR A 195 7.24 -11.37 22.92
CA THR A 195 6.21 -10.32 22.78
C THR A 195 6.80 -9.06 22.14
N LEU A 196 8.02 -8.66 22.51
CA LEU A 196 8.69 -7.50 21.91
C LEU A 196 9.22 -7.76 20.48
N ARG A 197 9.37 -9.03 20.06
CA ARG A 197 9.69 -9.42 18.68
C ARG A 197 8.45 -9.34 17.78
N MET A 198 7.36 -9.98 18.20
CA MET A 198 6.14 -10.07 17.40
C MET A 198 5.29 -8.80 17.46
N HIS A 199 5.16 -8.17 18.62
CA HIS A 199 4.33 -6.97 18.82
C HIS A 199 5.18 -5.81 19.38
N PRO A 200 6.16 -5.31 18.61
CA PRO A 200 7.00 -4.19 19.06
C PRO A 200 6.13 -2.93 19.26
N PRO A 201 6.16 -2.27 20.44
CA PRO A 201 5.31 -1.10 20.73
C PRO A 201 5.54 0.13 19.84
N VAL A 202 6.57 0.10 18.99
CA VAL A 202 6.85 1.09 17.96
C VAL A 202 7.29 0.30 16.69
N PRO A 203 6.34 -0.18 15.86
CA PRO A 203 6.65 -1.07 14.75
C PRO A 203 7.48 -0.39 13.65
N LEU A 204 7.28 0.92 13.46
CA LEU A 204 8.13 1.80 12.63
C LEU A 204 8.90 2.77 13.54
N LEU A 205 10.23 2.66 13.60
CA LEU A 205 11.04 3.55 14.42
C LEU A 205 10.97 5.01 13.94
N LEU A 206 10.95 5.93 14.90
CA LEU A 206 10.88 7.38 14.67
C LEU A 206 11.94 7.85 13.66
N PRO A 207 11.56 8.59 12.59
CA PRO A 207 12.39 8.69 11.39
C PRO A 207 13.67 9.48 11.61
N ARG A 208 14.70 9.14 10.84
CA ARG A 208 15.98 9.85 10.78
C ARG A 208 15.98 10.85 9.65
N ARG A 209 16.74 11.94 9.82
CA ARG A 209 17.10 12.83 8.73
C ARG A 209 18.55 12.56 8.34
N VAL A 210 18.80 12.48 7.05
CA VAL A 210 20.13 12.28 6.46
C VAL A 210 20.85 13.62 6.36
N GLU A 211 21.99 13.75 7.03
CA GLU A 211 22.73 15.03 7.15
C GLU A 211 23.72 15.31 6.01
N GLN A 212 24.07 14.28 5.23
CA GLN A 212 24.97 14.31 4.08
C GLN A 212 24.64 13.15 3.15
N ASP A 213 24.97 13.26 1.86
CA ASP A 213 24.81 12.16 0.91
C ASP A 213 25.57 10.91 1.41
N VAL A 214 24.93 9.75 1.33
CA VAL A 214 25.47 8.50 1.88
C VAL A 214 25.00 7.29 1.06
N GLU A 215 25.95 6.46 0.64
CA GLU A 215 25.74 5.27 -0.18
C GLU A 215 25.42 4.06 0.70
N LEU A 216 24.26 3.42 0.53
CA LEU A 216 23.80 2.30 1.35
C LEU A 216 23.31 1.17 0.44
N CYS A 217 24.03 0.04 0.45
CA CYS A 217 23.77 -1.09 -0.47
C CYS A 217 23.70 -0.60 -1.92
N ASP A 218 24.79 0.04 -2.36
CA ASP A 218 25.01 0.57 -3.72
C ASP A 218 24.01 1.67 -4.17
N TYR A 219 23.14 2.11 -3.25
CA TYR A 219 22.12 3.14 -3.48
C TYR A 219 22.51 4.46 -2.79
N ILE A 220 22.64 5.54 -3.56
CA ILE A 220 22.97 6.86 -3.00
C ILE A 220 21.71 7.47 -2.34
N ILE A 221 21.75 7.63 -1.03
CA ILE A 221 20.73 8.32 -0.24
C ILE A 221 21.10 9.81 -0.13
N PRO A 222 20.33 10.74 -0.75
CA PRO A 222 20.69 12.15 -0.75
C PRO A 222 20.41 12.83 0.60
N LYS A 223 21.18 13.87 0.89
CA LYS A 223 21.04 14.77 2.03
C LYS A 223 19.61 15.32 2.13
N GLY A 224 19.09 15.35 3.34
CA GLY A 224 17.73 15.76 3.65
C GLY A 224 16.70 14.62 3.62
N SER A 225 17.03 13.45 3.06
CA SER A 225 16.15 12.28 3.05
C SER A 225 15.70 11.85 4.45
N GLN A 226 14.51 11.25 4.50
CA GLN A 226 13.92 10.63 5.68
C GLN A 226 14.14 9.12 5.67
N VAL A 227 14.57 8.52 6.78
CA VAL A 227 14.79 7.06 6.89
C VAL A 227 14.02 6.48 8.08
N LEU A 228 13.13 5.53 7.82
CA LEU A 228 12.39 4.75 8.81
C LEU A 228 12.99 3.34 8.92
N VAL A 229 12.69 2.66 10.03
CA VAL A 229 13.08 1.26 10.26
C VAL A 229 11.85 0.46 10.68
N ASN A 230 11.50 -0.57 9.93
CA ASN A 230 10.36 -1.44 10.20
C ASN A 230 10.80 -2.60 11.12
N VAL A 231 10.66 -2.42 12.43
CA VAL A 231 11.00 -3.43 13.44
C VAL A 231 10.02 -4.60 13.40
N TRP A 232 8.76 -4.35 13.03
CA TRP A 232 7.75 -5.41 12.89
C TRP A 232 8.10 -6.40 11.78
N ALA A 233 8.68 -5.90 10.67
CA ALA A 233 9.22 -6.73 9.59
C ALA A 233 10.50 -7.44 10.00
N ILE A 234 11.47 -6.73 10.60
CA ILE A 234 12.73 -7.32 11.10
C ILE A 234 12.47 -8.42 12.14
N GLY A 235 11.44 -8.27 12.98
CA GLY A 235 11.01 -9.27 13.95
C GLY A 235 10.35 -10.51 13.32
N ARG A 236 9.95 -10.46 12.04
CA ARG A 236 9.32 -11.56 11.26
C ARG A 236 10.19 -12.05 10.11
N ASP A 237 11.41 -11.55 9.98
CA ASP A 237 12.35 -11.89 8.90
C ASP A 237 12.76 -13.37 8.96
N SER A 238 12.25 -14.17 8.01
CA SER A 238 12.52 -15.61 7.91
C SER A 238 13.97 -15.93 7.53
N ALA A 239 14.77 -14.96 7.09
CA ALA A 239 16.21 -15.13 6.91
C ALA A 239 16.99 -15.21 8.24
N PHE A 240 16.33 -14.97 9.38
CA PHE A 240 16.95 -15.05 10.71
C PHE A 240 16.08 -15.75 11.78
N TRP A 241 14.76 -15.69 11.67
CA TRP A 241 13.84 -16.27 12.68
C TRP A 241 13.16 -17.54 12.17
N ASP A 242 13.55 -18.71 12.70
CA ASP A 242 12.80 -19.97 12.52
C ASP A 242 11.35 -19.79 13.00
N ASP A 243 10.36 -20.33 12.28
CA ASP A 243 8.92 -20.19 12.62
C ASP A 243 8.55 -18.73 13.00
N PRO A 244 8.74 -17.73 12.12
CA PRO A 244 8.73 -16.32 12.52
C PRO A 244 7.36 -15.83 13.00
N LEU A 245 6.28 -16.47 12.57
CA LEU A 245 4.91 -16.15 12.99
C LEU A 245 4.46 -16.91 14.25
N VAL A 246 5.24 -17.88 14.73
CA VAL A 246 4.90 -18.67 15.93
C VAL A 246 5.47 -17.98 17.18
N PHE A 247 4.60 -17.77 18.17
CA PHE A 247 4.98 -17.30 19.50
C PHE A 247 5.67 -18.43 20.28
N LYS A 248 7.00 -18.42 20.28
CA LYS A 248 7.88 -19.52 20.72
C LYS A 248 8.96 -18.96 21.66
N PRO A 249 8.62 -18.55 22.91
CA PRO A 249 9.56 -17.93 23.85
C PRO A 249 10.88 -18.68 24.02
N GLU A 250 10.85 -20.01 23.90
CA GLU A 250 11.98 -20.92 24.04
C GLU A 250 13.14 -20.60 23.09
N ARG A 251 12.89 -19.91 21.96
CA ARG A 251 13.97 -19.45 21.05
C ARG A 251 15.02 -18.60 21.78
N PHE A 252 14.65 -17.94 22.87
CA PHE A 252 15.56 -17.12 23.67
C PHE A 252 16.33 -17.86 24.78
N TRP A 253 16.23 -19.19 24.85
CA TRP A 253 17.13 -20.00 25.67
C TRP A 253 18.51 -20.20 25.03
N SER A 254 18.57 -20.36 23.71
CA SER A 254 19.82 -20.51 22.94
C SER A 254 20.33 -19.20 22.35
N LEU A 255 19.43 -18.25 22.03
CA LEU A 255 19.78 -16.96 21.45
C LEU A 255 20.14 -15.92 22.53
N ASP A 256 21.43 -15.58 22.66
CA ASP A 256 21.95 -14.45 23.47
C ASP A 256 21.64 -13.07 22.85
N LEU A 257 20.46 -12.93 22.25
CA LEU A 257 19.95 -11.68 21.72
C LEU A 257 19.40 -10.83 22.87
N ASP A 258 19.87 -9.60 22.97
CA ASP A 258 19.33 -8.58 23.87
C ASP A 258 18.71 -7.39 23.14
N VAL A 259 17.79 -6.70 23.84
CA VAL A 259 17.11 -5.50 23.32
C VAL A 259 17.89 -4.20 23.60
N ARG A 260 19.18 -4.28 23.97
CA ARG A 260 20.03 -3.12 24.28
C ARG A 260 20.63 -2.49 23.02
N GLY A 261 20.21 -2.95 21.83
CA GLY A 261 20.57 -2.37 20.53
C GLY A 261 21.97 -2.72 20.06
N GLN A 262 22.51 -3.87 20.52
CA GLN A 262 23.76 -4.46 20.03
C GLN A 262 23.51 -5.35 18.80
N TYR A 263 22.43 -6.12 18.89
CA TYR A 263 21.84 -6.93 17.83
C TYR A 263 20.82 -6.08 17.06
N TYR A 264 20.77 -6.26 15.74
CA TYR A 264 19.89 -5.51 14.83
C TYR A 264 18.61 -6.26 14.50
N GLU A 265 18.59 -7.54 14.84
CA GLU A 265 17.55 -8.51 14.61
C GLU A 265 16.42 -8.38 15.66
N LEU A 266 16.70 -7.78 16.83
CA LEU A 266 15.74 -7.52 17.91
C LEU A 266 15.89 -6.09 18.49
N ILE A 267 15.27 -5.10 17.83
CA ILE A 267 15.46 -3.66 18.13
C ILE A 267 14.20 -2.88 18.57
N PRO A 268 13.35 -3.40 19.49
CA PRO A 268 12.09 -2.77 19.89
C PRO A 268 12.24 -1.39 20.54
N PHE A 269 13.44 -1.06 21.05
CA PHE A 269 13.76 0.26 21.62
C PHE A 269 14.64 1.13 20.70
N GLY A 270 14.94 0.67 19.49
CA GLY A 270 15.88 1.27 18.55
C GLY A 270 17.36 1.07 18.92
N VAL A 271 18.25 1.68 18.15
CA VAL A 271 19.71 1.38 18.16
C VAL A 271 20.61 2.60 18.36
N GLY A 272 21.85 2.31 18.77
CA GLY A 272 22.95 3.28 18.87
C GLY A 272 22.65 4.46 19.80
N ARG A 273 23.19 5.65 19.49
CA ARG A 273 23.01 6.87 20.31
C ARG A 273 21.55 7.32 20.48
N ARG A 274 20.61 6.77 19.73
CA ARG A 274 19.19 7.16 19.68
C ARG A 274 18.21 6.09 20.19
N ILE A 275 18.72 4.99 20.78
CA ILE A 275 17.94 4.02 21.57
C ILE A 275 17.10 4.74 22.65
N CYS A 276 15.90 4.24 22.93
CA CYS A 276 14.97 4.81 23.90
C CYS A 276 15.66 5.02 25.27
N PRO A 277 15.63 6.23 25.88
CA PRO A 277 16.21 6.45 27.20
C PRO A 277 15.49 5.66 28.30
N GLY A 278 14.19 5.36 28.12
CA GLY A 278 13.38 4.60 29.06
C GLY A 278 13.50 3.08 28.96
N PHE A 279 14.30 2.53 28.04
CA PHE A 279 14.43 1.06 27.91
C PHE A 279 14.84 0.35 29.23
N PRO A 280 15.76 0.90 30.08
CA PRO A 280 16.15 0.24 31.33
C PRO A 280 15.00 0.21 32.34
N LEU A 281 14.14 1.24 32.31
CA LEU A 281 12.93 1.30 33.13
C LEU A 281 11.90 0.28 32.64
N ALA A 282 11.63 0.21 31.34
CA ALA A 282 10.69 -0.75 30.76
C ALA A 282 11.06 -2.20 31.07
N LEU A 283 12.34 -2.57 30.89
CA LEU A 283 12.87 -3.90 31.21
C LEU A 283 12.81 -4.28 32.70
N ARG A 284 12.64 -3.31 33.59
CA ARG A 284 12.47 -3.53 35.04
C ARG A 284 11.00 -3.55 35.45
N ILE A 285 10.14 -2.70 34.88
CA ILE A 285 8.72 -2.66 35.26
C ILE A 285 7.93 -3.82 34.65
N VAL A 286 8.08 -4.09 33.35
CA VAL A 286 7.21 -5.05 32.64
C VAL A 286 7.25 -6.44 33.28
N PRO A 287 8.42 -7.01 33.67
CA PRO A 287 8.45 -8.28 34.38
C PRO A 287 7.83 -8.21 35.79
N VAL A 288 7.94 -7.08 36.52
CA VAL A 288 7.29 -6.93 37.84
C VAL A 288 5.77 -6.87 37.68
N ILE A 289 5.24 -6.10 36.72
CA ILE A 289 3.79 -6.04 36.45
C ILE A 289 3.26 -7.42 36.05
N LEU A 290 3.85 -8.02 35.01
CA LEU A 290 3.37 -9.29 34.45
C LEU A 290 3.55 -10.44 35.44
N GLY A 291 4.69 -10.49 36.15
CA GLY A 291 4.90 -11.46 37.23
C GLY A 291 3.93 -11.29 38.41
N SER A 292 3.58 -10.05 38.77
CA SER A 292 2.59 -9.79 39.83
C SER A 292 1.19 -10.28 39.45
N LEU A 293 0.76 -10.00 38.21
CA LEU A 293 -0.53 -10.44 37.68
C LEU A 293 -0.62 -11.97 37.58
N LEU A 294 0.40 -12.61 37.02
CA LEU A 294 0.44 -14.07 36.84
C LEU A 294 0.60 -14.85 38.16
N ASN A 295 1.23 -14.26 39.19
CA ASN A 295 1.37 -14.91 40.50
C ASN A 295 0.15 -14.68 41.42
N SER A 296 -0.62 -13.59 41.23
CA SER A 296 -1.70 -13.23 42.17
C SER A 296 -3.08 -13.74 41.76
N PHE A 297 -3.28 -14.13 40.50
CA PHE A 297 -4.59 -14.51 39.97
C PHE A 297 -4.51 -15.74 39.07
N ASN A 298 -5.54 -16.59 39.13
CA ASN A 298 -5.82 -17.58 38.11
C ASN A 298 -6.62 -16.92 36.99
N TRP A 299 -6.08 -16.96 35.77
CA TRP A 299 -6.66 -16.26 34.62
C TRP A 299 -7.59 -17.19 33.83
N LYS A 300 -8.76 -16.66 33.46
CA LYS A 300 -9.68 -17.23 32.47
C LYS A 300 -10.08 -16.13 31.49
N LEU A 301 -10.55 -16.52 30.32
CA LEU A 301 -11.22 -15.60 29.40
C LEU A 301 -12.63 -15.25 29.92
N GLU A 302 -13.27 -14.29 29.24
CA GLU A 302 -14.68 -13.98 29.46
C GLU A 302 -15.56 -15.19 29.08
N ALA A 303 -16.83 -15.20 29.51
CA ALA A 303 -17.75 -16.26 29.13
C ALA A 303 -17.87 -16.35 27.60
N ASP A 304 -18.04 -17.57 27.10
CA ASP A 304 -18.24 -17.88 25.68
C ASP A 304 -17.04 -17.59 24.73
N ILE A 305 -15.85 -17.26 25.26
CA ILE A 305 -14.60 -17.12 24.48
C ILE A 305 -13.64 -18.28 24.78
N GLU A 306 -13.41 -19.16 23.80
CA GLU A 306 -12.35 -20.18 23.85
C GLU A 306 -10.97 -19.58 23.50
N PRO A 307 -9.84 -20.13 23.99
CA PRO A 307 -8.49 -19.61 23.67
C PRO A 307 -8.14 -19.60 22.17
N LYS A 308 -8.82 -20.42 21.36
CA LYS A 308 -8.70 -20.46 19.90
C LYS A 308 -9.48 -19.36 19.16
N ASP A 309 -10.46 -18.75 19.83
CA ASP A 309 -11.33 -17.70 19.28
C ASP A 309 -10.92 -16.31 19.78
N LEU A 310 -9.81 -16.22 20.50
CA LEU A 310 -9.22 -14.96 20.95
C LEU A 310 -8.71 -14.17 19.74
N ASP A 311 -9.26 -12.97 19.55
CA ASP A 311 -8.93 -12.07 18.44
C ASP A 311 -7.50 -11.52 18.56
N MET A 312 -6.57 -12.29 17.99
CA MET A 312 -5.14 -11.97 17.87
C MET A 312 -4.80 -11.40 16.48
N GLU A 313 -5.80 -11.11 15.63
CA GLU A 313 -5.56 -10.45 14.34
C GLU A 313 -5.18 -8.98 14.56
N GLU A 314 -4.00 -8.59 14.09
CA GLU A 314 -3.67 -7.16 13.94
C GLU A 314 -4.55 -6.59 12.83
N LYS A 315 -5.71 -6.00 13.18
CA LYS A 315 -6.79 -5.52 12.28
C LYS A 315 -6.33 -4.50 11.24
N PHE A 316 -5.71 -5.00 10.18
CA PHE A 316 -5.21 -4.28 9.01
C PHE A 316 -5.47 -5.11 7.74
N GLY A 317 -5.06 -4.60 6.57
CA GLY A 317 -5.17 -5.33 5.31
C GLY A 317 -6.60 -5.72 4.90
N ILE A 318 -6.82 -7.02 4.70
CA ILE A 318 -8.03 -7.63 4.10
C ILE A 318 -9.31 -7.23 4.85
N THR A 319 -9.32 -7.30 6.18
CA THR A 319 -10.51 -7.04 6.99
C THR A 319 -10.98 -5.58 6.86
N LEU A 320 -10.06 -4.61 6.78
CA LEU A 320 -10.41 -3.21 6.49
C LEU A 320 -10.84 -3.02 5.02
N ALA A 321 -10.17 -3.67 4.06
CA ALA A 321 -10.55 -3.57 2.65
C ALA A 321 -11.99 -4.08 2.42
N LYS A 322 -12.36 -5.19 3.06
CA LYS A 322 -13.72 -5.76 3.06
C LYS A 322 -14.74 -4.81 3.71
N GLN A 323 -14.39 -4.21 4.85
CA GLN A 323 -15.27 -3.24 5.52
C GLN A 323 -15.51 -1.99 4.66
N VAL A 324 -14.45 -1.40 4.10
CA VAL A 324 -14.47 -0.17 3.29
C VAL A 324 -15.13 -0.38 1.92
N LEU A 325 -14.88 -1.51 1.24
CA LEU A 325 -15.30 -1.74 -0.15
C LEU A 325 -16.55 -2.59 -0.33
N LYS A 326 -17.02 -3.30 0.72
CA LYS A 326 -18.22 -4.16 0.64
C LYS A 326 -19.26 -3.82 1.70
N ASN A 327 -18.87 -3.73 2.97
CA ASN A 327 -19.85 -3.59 4.07
C ASN A 327 -20.36 -2.13 4.22
N GLN A 328 -19.46 -1.15 4.10
CA GLN A 328 -19.77 0.29 4.16
C GLN A 328 -19.60 0.98 2.79
N ASP A 329 -19.76 0.23 1.69
CA ASP A 329 -19.27 0.62 0.35
C ASP A 329 -19.83 1.96 -0.16
N GLN A 330 -21.07 2.30 0.22
CA GLN A 330 -21.73 3.56 -0.11
C GLN A 330 -21.03 4.78 0.54
N ALA A 331 -20.57 4.66 1.79
CA ALA A 331 -19.94 5.77 2.52
C ALA A 331 -18.57 6.13 1.93
N PHE A 332 -17.82 5.10 1.52
CA PHE A 332 -16.54 5.24 0.82
C PHE A 332 -16.67 5.26 -0.72
N SER A 333 -17.88 5.51 -1.26
CA SER A 333 -18.12 5.42 -2.71
C SER A 333 -17.72 6.65 -3.52
N SER A 334 -17.49 7.79 -2.89
CA SER A 334 -17.04 9.02 -3.55
C SER A 334 -15.55 8.99 -3.90
N ARG A 335 -15.12 9.92 -4.75
CA ARG A 335 -13.74 10.05 -5.23
C ARG A 335 -13.04 11.22 -4.59
N PHE A 336 -11.76 11.04 -4.31
CA PHE A 336 -10.85 12.18 -4.28
C PHE A 336 -10.59 12.59 -5.73
N ILE A 337 -10.69 13.88 -6.03
CA ILE A 337 -10.56 14.46 -7.38
C ILE A 337 -9.28 15.32 -7.35
N PRO A 338 -8.16 14.86 -7.94
CA PRO A 338 -6.95 15.65 -7.98
C PRO A 338 -7.14 16.94 -8.81
N ASN A 339 -6.48 18.02 -8.43
CA ASN A 339 -6.40 19.26 -9.20
C ASN A 339 -5.78 19.01 -10.60
N ALA A 340 -4.96 17.96 -10.73
CA ALA A 340 -4.45 17.43 -11.99
C ALA A 340 -5.55 17.01 -12.99
N ILE A 341 -6.76 16.63 -12.54
CA ILE A 341 -7.84 16.13 -13.42
C ILE A 341 -8.92 17.18 -13.75
N GLN A 342 -8.76 18.43 -13.28
CA GLN A 342 -9.69 19.54 -13.57
C GLN A 342 -9.64 20.02 -15.02
N GLY A 343 -8.58 19.69 -15.78
CA GLY A 343 -8.38 20.17 -17.15
C GLY A 343 -9.57 19.85 -18.06
N HIS A 344 -10.02 20.86 -18.81
CA HIS A 344 -11.18 20.78 -19.72
C HIS A 344 -12.48 20.22 -19.07
N ASN A 345 -12.67 20.44 -17.77
CA ASN A 345 -13.82 19.96 -16.98
C ASN A 345 -14.02 18.42 -17.01
N TYR A 346 -12.98 17.65 -17.37
CA TYR A 346 -13.06 16.19 -17.54
C TYR A 346 -13.69 15.46 -16.33
N CYS A 347 -13.34 15.87 -15.10
CA CYS A 347 -13.87 15.26 -13.87
C CYS A 347 -15.40 15.44 -13.67
N GLU A 348 -16.03 16.41 -14.33
CA GLU A 348 -17.47 16.67 -14.27
C GLU A 348 -18.29 15.68 -15.12
N PHE A 349 -17.66 15.05 -16.12
CA PHE A 349 -18.33 14.19 -17.11
C PHE A 349 -17.82 12.73 -17.10
N SER A 350 -16.74 12.44 -16.36
CA SER A 350 -16.10 11.13 -16.25
C SER A 350 -16.84 10.14 -15.34
N VAL A 351 -16.99 8.89 -15.79
CA VAL A 351 -17.53 7.77 -14.98
C VAL A 351 -16.51 7.25 -13.95
N GLY A 352 -15.23 7.55 -14.14
CA GLY A 352 -14.16 7.29 -13.17
C GLY A 352 -14.26 8.20 -11.93
N TRP A 353 -14.59 9.48 -12.15
CA TRP A 353 -14.45 10.57 -11.17
C TRP A 353 -15.76 11.08 -10.56
N LEU A 354 -16.87 11.11 -11.31
CA LEU A 354 -18.19 11.52 -10.82
C LEU A 354 -18.57 10.83 -9.49
N PRO A 355 -19.27 11.49 -8.55
CA PRO A 355 -19.82 10.85 -7.34
C PRO A 355 -20.91 9.82 -7.69
N VAL A 356 -21.36 9.00 -6.72
CA VAL A 356 -22.42 7.99 -6.95
C VAL A 356 -23.82 8.65 -7.00
N CYS A 357 -24.06 9.37 -8.08
CA CYS A 357 -25.31 10.05 -8.45
C CYS A 357 -26.07 9.29 -9.55
N PRO A 358 -27.28 9.74 -9.97
CA PRO A 358 -28.01 9.14 -11.10
C PRO A 358 -27.17 9.10 -12.39
N GLN A 359 -26.49 10.21 -12.71
CA GLN A 359 -25.65 10.34 -13.91
C GLN A 359 -24.56 9.26 -13.99
N TRP A 360 -23.82 9.07 -12.89
CA TRP A 360 -22.81 8.01 -12.78
C TRP A 360 -23.42 6.61 -12.93
N ARG A 361 -24.64 6.38 -12.42
CA ARG A 361 -25.36 5.09 -12.58
C ARG A 361 -25.77 4.85 -14.04
N THR A 362 -26.19 5.87 -14.79
CA THR A 362 -26.46 5.74 -16.23
C THR A 362 -25.18 5.46 -17.01
N LEU A 363 -24.10 6.22 -16.79
CA LEU A 363 -22.81 5.96 -17.45
C LEU A 363 -22.30 4.53 -17.17
N ARG A 364 -22.43 4.03 -15.92
CA ARG A 364 -22.12 2.63 -15.57
C ARG A 364 -23.08 1.63 -16.21
N ARG A 365 -24.38 1.95 -16.35
CA ARG A 365 -25.36 1.10 -17.03
C ARG A 365 -24.99 0.95 -18.50
N ILE A 366 -24.65 2.05 -19.18
CA ILE A 366 -24.19 2.04 -20.58
C ILE A 366 -22.95 1.16 -20.72
N LEU A 367 -21.89 1.39 -19.92
CA LEU A 367 -20.69 0.53 -19.92
C LEU A 367 -21.03 -0.97 -19.77
N ASN A 368 -21.82 -1.30 -18.73
CA ASN A 368 -22.09 -2.69 -18.37
C ASN A 368 -23.02 -3.42 -19.36
N ILE A 369 -23.99 -2.74 -19.98
CA ILE A 369 -24.95 -3.35 -20.92
C ILE A 369 -24.40 -3.35 -22.35
N ASN A 370 -23.73 -2.27 -22.76
CA ASN A 370 -23.45 -2.03 -24.17
C ASN A 370 -22.01 -2.27 -24.61
N ILE A 371 -21.04 -2.26 -23.68
CA ILE A 371 -19.61 -2.43 -24.00
C ILE A 371 -19.05 -3.71 -23.36
N PHE A 372 -19.33 -3.92 -22.08
CA PHE A 372 -18.74 -5.01 -21.28
C PHE A 372 -19.71 -6.15 -20.94
N SER A 373 -20.92 -6.17 -21.53
CA SER A 373 -21.81 -7.33 -21.42
C SER A 373 -21.25 -8.52 -22.21
N PRO A 374 -21.47 -9.78 -21.78
CA PRO A 374 -20.98 -10.96 -22.50
C PRO A 374 -21.36 -10.92 -23.99
N ASN A 375 -22.64 -10.73 -24.31
CA ASN A 375 -23.16 -10.71 -25.68
C ASN A 375 -22.47 -9.66 -26.58
N ARG A 376 -22.14 -8.47 -26.05
CA ARG A 376 -21.44 -7.41 -26.80
C ARG A 376 -19.97 -7.73 -26.98
N LEU A 377 -19.33 -8.34 -25.98
CA LEU A 377 -17.98 -8.85 -26.09
C LEU A 377 -17.93 -9.99 -27.12
N ASP A 378 -18.83 -10.96 -27.07
CA ASP A 378 -18.88 -12.11 -27.99
C ASP A 378 -19.07 -11.67 -29.45
N ALA A 379 -20.02 -10.78 -29.73
CA ALA A 379 -20.21 -10.21 -31.07
C ALA A 379 -18.92 -9.59 -31.64
N ASN A 380 -18.17 -8.87 -30.81
CA ASN A 380 -16.94 -8.18 -31.19
C ASN A 380 -15.66 -9.04 -31.03
N GLN A 381 -15.76 -10.35 -30.75
CA GLN A 381 -14.58 -11.24 -30.61
C GLN A 381 -13.72 -11.23 -31.87
N HIS A 382 -14.34 -11.24 -33.06
CA HIS A 382 -13.65 -11.31 -34.35
C HIS A 382 -12.64 -10.15 -34.55
N LEU A 383 -12.99 -8.94 -34.11
CA LEU A 383 -12.10 -7.76 -34.14
C LEU A 383 -10.88 -7.96 -33.23
N ARG A 384 -11.09 -8.51 -32.02
CA ARG A 384 -10.02 -8.74 -31.04
C ARG A 384 -9.07 -9.85 -31.52
N SER A 385 -9.64 -10.93 -32.07
CA SER A 385 -8.92 -12.00 -32.75
C SER A 385 -8.06 -11.49 -33.92
N GLN A 386 -8.57 -10.56 -34.73
CA GLN A 386 -7.79 -9.89 -35.78
C GLN A 386 -6.62 -9.09 -35.20
N LYS A 387 -6.81 -8.29 -34.14
CA LYS A 387 -5.73 -7.50 -33.55
C LYS A 387 -4.66 -8.34 -32.85
N VAL A 388 -5.00 -9.53 -32.37
CA VAL A 388 -4.01 -10.54 -31.94
C VAL A 388 -3.23 -11.11 -33.12
N LYS A 389 -3.86 -11.35 -34.27
CA LYS A 389 -3.16 -11.82 -35.49
C LYS A 389 -2.23 -10.77 -36.08
N GLU A 390 -2.62 -9.49 -36.05
CA GLU A 390 -1.76 -8.35 -36.42
C GLU A 390 -0.54 -8.22 -35.47
N LEU A 391 -0.74 -8.45 -34.17
CA LEU A 391 0.33 -8.51 -33.17
C LEU A 391 1.34 -9.64 -33.49
N ILE A 392 0.88 -10.86 -33.76
CA ILE A 392 1.77 -11.97 -34.08
C ILE A 392 2.55 -11.70 -35.37
N ALA A 393 1.89 -11.22 -36.43
CA ALA A 393 2.57 -10.85 -37.69
C ALA A 393 3.62 -9.74 -37.50
N TYR A 394 3.42 -8.80 -36.58
CA TYR A 394 4.43 -7.80 -36.22
C TYR A 394 5.64 -8.44 -35.52
N CYS A 395 5.41 -9.37 -34.58
CA CYS A 395 6.49 -10.12 -33.92
C CYS A 395 7.24 -11.06 -34.89
N GLU A 396 6.56 -11.67 -35.86
CA GLU A 396 7.19 -12.49 -36.92
C GLU A 396 8.20 -11.66 -37.72
N LYS A 397 7.89 -10.40 -38.03
CA LYS A 397 8.80 -9.49 -38.75
C LYS A 397 10.10 -9.27 -37.97
N TYR A 398 10.01 -8.94 -36.67
CA TYR A 398 11.19 -8.80 -35.80
C TYR A 398 11.96 -10.13 -35.66
N SER A 399 11.24 -11.24 -35.64
CA SER A 399 11.83 -12.58 -35.58
C SER A 399 12.67 -12.92 -36.82
N GLN A 400 12.20 -12.54 -38.01
CA GLN A 400 12.95 -12.66 -39.26
C GLN A 400 14.17 -11.74 -39.34
N GLN A 401 14.13 -10.59 -38.65
CA GLN A 401 15.24 -9.63 -38.57
C GLN A 401 16.26 -9.99 -37.47
N GLY A 402 15.87 -10.78 -36.46
CA GLY A 402 16.66 -11.02 -35.25
C GLY A 402 16.73 -9.82 -34.31
N GLU A 403 15.82 -8.85 -34.46
CA GLU A 403 15.80 -7.58 -33.73
C GLU A 403 14.98 -7.66 -32.43
N ALA A 404 15.36 -6.87 -31.43
CA ALA A 404 14.66 -6.80 -30.15
C ALA A 404 13.52 -5.77 -30.17
N LEU A 405 12.33 -6.19 -29.72
CA LEU A 405 11.14 -5.36 -29.56
C LEU A 405 10.87 -5.02 -28.09
N ASP A 406 10.24 -3.86 -27.86
CA ASP A 406 9.70 -3.44 -26.56
C ASP A 406 8.28 -4.03 -26.40
N ILE A 407 8.09 -4.97 -25.47
CA ILE A 407 6.80 -5.60 -25.18
C ILE A 407 5.77 -4.54 -24.74
N SER A 408 6.18 -3.56 -23.95
CA SER A 408 5.36 -2.42 -23.53
C SER A 408 4.88 -1.60 -24.71
N GLN A 409 5.73 -1.35 -25.72
CA GLN A 409 5.34 -0.59 -26.91
C GLN A 409 4.37 -1.37 -27.79
N VAL A 410 4.67 -2.65 -28.04
CA VAL A 410 3.91 -3.49 -28.98
C VAL A 410 2.53 -3.88 -28.42
N VAL A 411 2.47 -4.26 -27.14
CA VAL A 411 1.18 -4.53 -26.46
C VAL A 411 0.35 -3.25 -26.36
N PHE A 412 0.96 -2.08 -26.16
CA PHE A 412 0.23 -0.81 -26.18
C PHE A 412 -0.37 -0.52 -27.56
N LYS A 413 0.39 -0.65 -28.67
CA LYS A 413 -0.13 -0.48 -30.05
C LYS A 413 -1.34 -1.41 -30.29
N THR A 414 -1.25 -2.67 -29.85
CA THR A 414 -2.33 -3.67 -29.97
C THR A 414 -3.56 -3.31 -29.15
N SER A 415 -3.37 -2.94 -27.87
CA SER A 415 -4.46 -2.58 -26.94
C SER A 415 -5.18 -1.31 -27.39
N LEU A 416 -4.42 -0.33 -27.89
CA LEU A 416 -4.93 0.91 -28.48
C LEU A 416 -5.82 0.63 -29.70
N ASN A 417 -5.36 -0.22 -30.64
CA ASN A 417 -6.14 -0.62 -31.82
C ASN A 417 -7.39 -1.41 -31.46
N LEU A 418 -7.29 -2.34 -30.50
CA LEU A 418 -8.44 -3.12 -30.04
C LEU A 418 -9.56 -2.20 -29.51
N LEU A 419 -9.18 -1.19 -28.72
CA LEU A 419 -10.12 -0.18 -28.21
C LEU A 419 -10.63 0.74 -29.32
N SER A 420 -9.76 1.32 -30.15
CA SER A 420 -10.18 2.27 -31.18
C SER A 420 -11.06 1.63 -32.26
N ASN A 421 -10.82 0.36 -32.58
CA ASN A 421 -11.64 -0.38 -33.52
C ASN A 421 -13.03 -0.67 -32.91
N THR A 422 -13.08 -1.08 -31.63
CA THR A 422 -14.33 -1.25 -30.87
C THR A 422 -15.13 0.05 -30.70
N LEU A 423 -14.44 1.20 -30.56
CA LEU A 423 -15.08 2.50 -30.30
C LEU A 423 -15.47 3.27 -31.57
N PHE A 424 -14.66 3.19 -32.64
CA PHE A 424 -14.75 4.08 -33.81
C PHE A 424 -14.74 3.35 -35.17
N SER A 425 -14.67 2.02 -35.19
CA SER A 425 -14.40 1.22 -36.40
C SER A 425 -13.07 1.58 -37.10
N LYS A 426 -12.07 2.09 -36.36
CA LYS A 426 -10.79 2.59 -36.90
C LYS A 426 -9.57 2.19 -36.06
N ASP A 427 -8.42 2.05 -36.70
CA ASP A 427 -7.15 1.74 -36.03
C ASP A 427 -6.36 3.02 -35.73
N LEU A 428 -6.22 3.36 -34.44
CA LEU A 428 -5.53 4.58 -34.02
C LEU A 428 -4.01 4.42 -33.93
N ALA A 429 -3.45 3.21 -33.98
CA ALA A 429 -2.05 2.92 -34.31
C ALA A 429 -1.94 2.20 -35.66
N ASP A 430 -0.92 2.56 -36.44
CA ASP A 430 -0.37 1.61 -37.42
C ASP A 430 0.60 0.69 -36.66
N PRO A 431 0.42 -0.64 -36.66
CA PRO A 431 1.38 -1.55 -36.04
C PRO A 431 2.80 -1.33 -36.56
N PHE A 432 2.94 -1.13 -37.88
CA PHE A 432 4.21 -1.14 -38.62
C PHE A 432 4.92 0.23 -38.71
N SER A 433 4.36 1.28 -38.10
CA SER A 433 4.93 2.63 -38.06
C SER A 433 5.08 3.16 -36.64
N ASP A 434 6.09 4.00 -36.40
CA ASP A 434 6.34 4.67 -35.12
C ASP A 434 5.82 6.12 -35.09
N SER A 435 5.14 6.55 -36.16
CA SER A 435 4.50 7.88 -36.29
C SER A 435 3.50 8.25 -35.18
N LYS A 436 3.12 7.29 -34.32
CA LYS A 436 2.14 7.47 -33.24
C LYS A 436 2.65 7.05 -31.86
N VAL A 437 3.97 7.00 -31.67
CA VAL A 437 4.61 6.94 -30.34
C VAL A 437 4.07 8.07 -29.42
N GLU A 438 3.80 9.25 -29.99
CA GLU A 438 3.18 10.39 -29.30
C GLU A 438 1.91 10.01 -28.50
N LEU A 439 1.07 9.08 -28.97
CA LEU A 439 -0.16 8.74 -28.25
C LEU A 439 0.11 7.86 -27.01
N LYS A 440 1.19 7.05 -27.02
CA LYS A 440 1.68 6.37 -25.80
C LYS A 440 2.23 7.39 -24.81
N GLU A 441 3.02 8.36 -25.29
CA GLU A 441 3.58 9.43 -24.45
C GLU A 441 2.51 10.32 -23.82
N VAL A 442 1.45 10.68 -24.57
CA VAL A 442 0.32 11.47 -24.05
C VAL A 442 -0.44 10.71 -22.96
N ILE A 443 -0.78 9.44 -23.18
CA ILE A 443 -1.51 8.62 -22.18
C ILE A 443 -0.65 8.34 -20.94
N ALA A 444 0.59 7.90 -21.13
CA ALA A 444 1.52 7.67 -20.02
C ALA A 444 1.86 8.97 -19.28
N GLY A 445 1.93 10.10 -19.98
CA GLY A 445 2.07 11.43 -19.40
C GLY A 445 0.91 11.77 -18.46
N ILE A 446 -0.34 11.62 -18.92
CA ILE A 446 -1.54 11.83 -18.10
C ILE A 446 -1.50 10.98 -16.82
N LEU A 447 -1.28 9.67 -16.94
CA LEU A 447 -1.28 8.74 -15.80
C LEU A 447 -0.08 8.95 -14.86
N THR A 448 1.05 9.44 -15.39
CA THR A 448 2.20 9.88 -14.59
C THR A 448 1.88 11.15 -13.80
N GLU A 449 1.33 12.19 -14.44
CA GLU A 449 0.96 13.45 -13.76
C GLU A 449 -0.15 13.22 -12.72
N PHE A 450 -1.17 12.42 -13.02
CA PHE A 450 -2.25 12.08 -12.08
C PHE A 450 -1.74 11.29 -10.86
N GLY A 451 -0.63 10.56 -11.00
CA GLY A 451 0.00 9.79 -9.91
C GLY A 451 0.98 10.59 -9.04
N LYS A 452 1.32 11.83 -9.40
CA LYS A 452 2.25 12.65 -8.61
C LYS A 452 1.55 13.30 -7.40
N PRO A 453 2.25 13.46 -6.26
CA PRO A 453 1.78 14.33 -5.19
C PRO A 453 1.83 15.80 -5.65
N ASN A 454 0.65 16.39 -5.83
CA ASN A 454 0.46 17.80 -6.16
C ASN A 454 0.18 18.61 -4.88
N LEU A 455 0.92 19.69 -4.65
CA LEU A 455 0.77 20.62 -3.52
C LEU A 455 -0.64 21.21 -3.43
N VAL A 456 -1.30 21.45 -4.56
CA VAL A 456 -2.67 22.02 -4.59
C VAL A 456 -3.67 21.08 -3.94
N ASP A 457 -3.49 19.76 -4.09
CA ASP A 457 -4.39 18.74 -3.53
C ASP A 457 -4.31 18.61 -2.00
N PHE A 458 -3.25 19.15 -1.39
CA PHE A 458 -3.09 19.24 0.06
C PHE A 458 -3.35 20.66 0.60
N PHE A 459 -3.19 21.70 -0.24
CA PHE A 459 -3.34 23.11 0.13
C PHE A 459 -4.13 23.88 -0.93
N PRO A 460 -5.48 23.91 -0.85
CA PRO A 460 -6.34 24.59 -1.84
C PRO A 460 -6.01 26.08 -2.06
N ILE A 461 -5.39 26.75 -1.08
CA ILE A 461 -4.89 28.14 -1.24
C ILE A 461 -3.86 28.32 -2.37
N LEU A 462 -3.26 27.23 -2.86
CA LEU A 462 -2.28 27.24 -3.96
C LEU A 462 -2.92 27.02 -5.34
N GLU A 463 -4.24 26.80 -5.40
CA GLU A 463 -4.98 26.47 -6.64
C GLU A 463 -4.92 27.55 -7.71
N MET A 464 -4.73 28.82 -7.33
CA MET A 464 -4.56 29.91 -8.29
C MET A 464 -3.19 29.93 -8.99
N ILE A 465 -2.21 29.16 -8.50
CA ILE A 465 -0.79 29.30 -8.92
C ILE A 465 -0.28 28.09 -9.70
N ASP A 466 -0.78 26.86 -9.42
CA ASP A 466 -0.28 25.60 -10.02
C ASP A 466 1.26 25.49 -9.95
N LEU A 467 1.81 25.56 -8.73
CA LEU A 467 3.26 25.68 -8.47
C LEU A 467 4.15 24.58 -9.08
N GLN A 468 3.59 23.41 -9.37
CA GLN A 468 4.31 22.29 -10.01
C GLN A 468 4.03 22.20 -11.52
N GLY A 469 3.15 23.04 -12.06
CA GLY A 469 2.69 22.99 -13.45
C GLY A 469 1.88 21.74 -13.80
N ILE A 470 1.44 20.96 -12.81
CA ILE A 470 0.81 19.65 -13.02
C ILE A 470 -0.52 19.83 -13.75
N ARG A 471 -1.37 20.76 -13.30
CA ARG A 471 -2.66 21.01 -13.96
C ARG A 471 -2.48 21.61 -15.35
N ARG A 472 -1.46 22.45 -15.56
CA ARG A 472 -1.09 22.96 -16.89
C ARG A 472 -0.65 21.82 -17.83
N CYS A 473 0.21 20.91 -17.38
CA CYS A 473 0.67 19.77 -18.16
C CYS A 473 -0.46 18.81 -18.52
N THR A 474 -1.29 18.42 -17.55
CA THR A 474 -2.44 17.55 -17.81
C THR A 474 -3.48 18.22 -18.71
N THR A 475 -3.74 19.52 -18.56
CA THR A 475 -4.65 20.26 -19.46
C THR A 475 -4.16 20.19 -20.91
N ILE A 476 -2.85 20.31 -21.17
CA ILE A 476 -2.29 20.16 -22.52
C ILE A 476 -2.50 18.73 -23.06
N TYR A 477 -2.24 17.70 -22.27
CA TYR A 477 -2.42 16.31 -22.70
C TYR A 477 -3.90 15.93 -22.90
N ILE A 478 -4.78 16.33 -21.98
CA ILE A 478 -6.24 16.16 -22.08
C ILE A 478 -6.76 16.90 -23.33
N GLY A 479 -6.28 18.12 -23.58
CA GLY A 479 -6.63 18.90 -24.77
C GLY A 479 -6.26 18.20 -26.09
N LYS A 480 -5.10 17.51 -26.15
CA LYS A 480 -4.73 16.67 -27.30
C LYS A 480 -5.71 15.52 -27.51
N LEU A 481 -6.05 14.77 -26.45
CA LEU A 481 -7.00 13.65 -26.54
C LEU A 481 -8.42 14.11 -26.86
N PHE A 482 -8.90 15.17 -26.21
CA PHE A 482 -10.22 15.74 -26.48
C PHE A 482 -10.33 16.25 -27.92
N LYS A 483 -9.30 16.90 -28.48
CA LYS A 483 -9.28 17.25 -29.90
C LYS A 483 -9.36 16.01 -30.79
N LEU A 484 -8.59 14.96 -30.52
CA LEU A 484 -8.66 13.70 -31.29
C LEU A 484 -10.08 13.10 -31.26
N PHE A 485 -10.75 13.12 -30.11
CA PHE A 485 -12.14 12.64 -30.00
C PHE A 485 -13.14 13.60 -30.67
N ASP A 486 -12.97 14.92 -30.58
CA ASP A 486 -13.76 15.90 -31.32
C ASP A 486 -13.65 15.69 -32.84
N ASP A 487 -12.43 15.55 -33.36
CA ASP A 487 -12.18 15.33 -34.80
C ASP A 487 -12.88 14.05 -35.28
N LEU A 488 -12.79 12.94 -34.53
CA LEU A 488 -13.46 11.66 -34.83
C LEU A 488 -15.00 11.72 -34.73
N ILE A 489 -15.54 12.44 -33.75
CA ILE A 489 -17.00 12.62 -33.58
C ILE A 489 -17.56 13.46 -34.73
N ASN A 490 -16.89 14.56 -35.09
CA ASN A 490 -17.28 15.41 -36.21
C ASN A 490 -17.23 14.66 -37.55
N GLU A 491 -16.20 13.83 -37.75
CA GLU A 491 -16.11 12.97 -38.95
C GLU A 491 -17.31 12.02 -39.06
N ARG A 492 -17.70 11.33 -37.98
CA ARG A 492 -18.89 10.46 -37.99
C ARG A 492 -20.19 11.22 -38.24
N LEU A 493 -20.33 12.42 -37.65
CA LEU A 493 -21.49 13.27 -37.90
C LEU A 493 -21.55 13.73 -39.37
N GLU A 494 -20.41 13.92 -40.03
CA GLU A 494 -20.34 14.12 -41.48
C GLU A 494 -20.65 12.85 -42.29
N GLU A 495 -20.19 11.67 -41.87
CA GLU A 495 -20.56 10.38 -42.51
C GLU A 495 -22.09 10.19 -42.49
N LYS A 496 -22.74 10.38 -41.33
CA LYS A 496 -24.21 10.35 -41.19
C LYS A 496 -24.89 11.37 -42.12
N ARG A 497 -24.46 12.64 -42.11
CA ARG A 497 -25.03 13.71 -42.96
C ARG A 497 -24.91 13.44 -44.46
N LYS A 498 -23.91 12.66 -44.88
CA LYS A 498 -23.69 12.25 -46.28
C LYS A 498 -24.49 11.00 -46.67
N GLY A 499 -25.33 10.46 -45.78
CA GLY A 499 -26.16 9.28 -46.04
C GLY A 499 -25.41 7.95 -45.98
N SER A 500 -24.32 7.88 -45.21
CA SER A 500 -23.57 6.63 -45.00
C SER A 500 -24.38 5.65 -44.15
N ASN A 501 -24.23 4.34 -44.40
CA ASN A 501 -24.80 3.30 -43.53
C ASN A 501 -24.27 3.41 -42.10
N GLU A 502 -25.16 3.25 -41.12
CA GLU A 502 -24.82 3.27 -39.70
C GLU A 502 -23.74 2.24 -39.33
N LYS A 503 -22.88 2.59 -38.36
CA LYS A 503 -21.86 1.68 -37.81
C LYS A 503 -22.40 0.94 -36.58
N SER A 504 -21.89 -0.25 -36.30
CA SER A 504 -22.22 -1.01 -35.08
C SER A 504 -21.25 -0.76 -33.92
N ASP A 505 -20.53 0.37 -33.96
CA ASP A 505 -19.55 0.74 -32.92
C ASP A 505 -20.15 1.57 -31.78
N VAL A 506 -19.36 1.75 -30.73
CA VAL A 506 -19.78 2.43 -29.50
C VAL A 506 -19.98 3.93 -29.73
N LEU A 507 -19.28 4.56 -30.67
CA LEU A 507 -19.52 5.95 -31.06
C LEU A 507 -20.92 6.12 -31.65
N GLU A 508 -21.34 5.26 -32.59
CA GLU A 508 -22.67 5.37 -33.20
C GLU A 508 -23.77 5.30 -32.15
N MET A 509 -23.64 4.36 -31.22
CA MET A 509 -24.57 4.20 -30.10
C MET A 509 -24.60 5.43 -29.18
N PHE A 510 -23.44 6.03 -28.88
CA PHE A 510 -23.39 7.25 -28.08
C PHE A 510 -24.01 8.46 -28.78
N LEU A 511 -23.88 8.55 -30.11
CA LEU A 511 -24.57 9.56 -30.91
C LEU A 511 -26.09 9.35 -30.88
N ASN A 512 -26.56 8.12 -31.10
CA ASN A 512 -28.00 7.81 -31.07
C ASN A 512 -28.61 8.11 -29.68
N ILE A 513 -27.94 7.75 -28.58
CA ILE A 513 -28.39 8.08 -27.21
C ILE A 513 -28.38 9.60 -26.97
N CYS A 514 -27.41 10.34 -27.53
CA CYS A 514 -27.35 11.81 -27.46
C CYS A 514 -28.41 12.50 -28.33
N GLU A 515 -28.84 11.88 -29.43
CA GLU A 515 -29.93 12.33 -30.29
C GLU A 515 -31.30 12.10 -29.62
N GLU A 516 -31.48 10.97 -28.92
CA GLU A 516 -32.71 10.65 -28.17
C GLU A 516 -32.85 11.40 -26.83
N ASN A 517 -31.76 11.50 -26.05
CA ASN A 517 -31.79 11.98 -24.65
C ASN A 517 -30.64 12.98 -24.36
N PRO A 518 -30.60 14.16 -25.01
CA PRO A 518 -29.49 15.11 -24.94
C PRO A 518 -29.23 15.70 -23.53
N GLU A 519 -30.21 15.67 -22.63
CA GLU A 519 -30.02 16.08 -21.22
C GLU A 519 -29.36 14.97 -20.37
N GLU A 520 -29.55 13.69 -20.72
CA GLU A 520 -28.92 12.57 -19.99
C GLU A 520 -27.51 12.27 -20.54
N ILE A 521 -27.27 12.35 -21.85
CA ILE A 521 -25.95 12.17 -22.46
C ILE A 521 -25.70 13.26 -23.51
N ASN A 522 -24.54 13.91 -23.43
CA ASN A 522 -24.12 14.94 -24.37
C ASN A 522 -22.65 14.78 -24.79
N HIS A 523 -22.20 15.61 -25.73
CA HIS A 523 -20.85 15.53 -26.33
C HIS A 523 -19.68 15.54 -25.33
N ASN A 524 -19.82 16.16 -24.14
CA ASN A 524 -18.78 16.16 -23.12
C ASN A 524 -18.71 14.82 -22.36
N HIS A 525 -19.86 14.17 -22.14
CA HIS A 525 -19.92 12.79 -21.63
C HIS A 525 -19.29 11.81 -22.61
N ILE A 526 -19.56 11.96 -23.91
CA ILE A 526 -19.01 11.09 -24.96
C ILE A 526 -17.47 11.16 -24.97
N LYS A 527 -16.89 12.37 -25.04
CA LYS A 527 -15.41 12.54 -25.01
C LYS A 527 -14.77 12.07 -23.70
N SER A 528 -15.41 12.35 -22.56
CA SER A 528 -14.89 11.95 -21.26
C SER A 528 -14.95 10.43 -21.05
N MET A 529 -15.99 9.77 -21.57
CA MET A 529 -16.11 8.31 -21.60
C MET A 529 -15.02 7.67 -22.47
N PHE A 530 -14.75 8.22 -23.66
CA PHE A 530 -13.63 7.73 -24.48
C PHE A 530 -12.30 7.92 -23.77
N MET A 531 -12.05 9.07 -23.12
CA MET A 531 -10.82 9.26 -22.36
C MET A 531 -10.72 8.30 -21.16
N ASP A 532 -11.81 8.07 -20.41
CA ASP A 532 -11.86 7.07 -19.35
C ASP A 532 -11.49 5.66 -19.86
N LEU A 533 -12.00 5.27 -21.03
CA LEU A 533 -11.75 3.96 -21.64
C LEU A 533 -10.32 3.82 -22.17
N PHE A 534 -9.80 4.81 -22.90
CA PHE A 534 -8.42 4.77 -23.43
C PHE A 534 -7.38 4.81 -22.31
N LEU A 535 -7.52 5.69 -21.32
CA LEU A 535 -6.59 5.77 -20.19
C LEU A 535 -6.61 4.47 -19.36
N ALA A 536 -7.80 3.94 -19.03
CA ALA A 536 -7.88 2.78 -18.15
C ALA A 536 -7.42 1.47 -18.83
N ALA A 537 -7.81 1.23 -20.10
CA ALA A 537 -7.67 -0.08 -20.73
C ALA A 537 -6.41 -0.26 -21.59
N THR A 538 -5.69 0.80 -21.96
CA THR A 538 -4.38 0.65 -22.63
C THR A 538 -3.26 0.32 -21.65
N ASP A 539 -3.04 1.21 -20.68
CA ASP A 539 -1.84 1.20 -19.82
C ASP A 539 -1.85 0.04 -18.81
N THR A 540 -3.00 -0.27 -18.20
CA THR A 540 -3.11 -1.38 -17.24
C THR A 540 -2.96 -2.76 -17.90
N THR A 541 -3.53 -2.94 -19.10
CA THR A 541 -3.38 -4.15 -19.92
C THR A 541 -1.92 -4.33 -20.35
N THR A 542 -1.27 -3.24 -20.75
CA THR A 542 0.14 -3.21 -21.14
C THR A 542 1.05 -3.60 -19.97
N SER A 543 0.91 -2.93 -18.82
CA SER A 543 1.64 -3.24 -17.59
C SER A 543 1.46 -4.70 -17.15
N THR A 544 0.23 -5.22 -17.18
CA THR A 544 -0.05 -6.62 -16.80
C THR A 544 0.69 -7.62 -17.70
N LEU A 545 0.65 -7.42 -19.03
CA LEU A 545 1.28 -8.32 -19.98
C LEU A 545 2.81 -8.21 -19.99
N GLU A 546 3.35 -7.01 -19.78
CA GLU A 546 4.78 -6.75 -19.63
C GLU A 546 5.34 -7.43 -18.36
N TRP A 547 4.68 -7.31 -17.22
CA TRP A 547 5.07 -8.00 -15.98
C TRP A 547 4.93 -9.52 -16.10
N ALA A 548 3.87 -10.03 -16.74
CA ALA A 548 3.72 -11.47 -16.97
C ALA A 548 4.87 -12.03 -17.82
N MET A 549 5.22 -11.37 -18.93
CA MET A 549 6.36 -11.76 -19.77
C MET A 549 7.70 -11.68 -19.00
N ALA A 550 7.90 -10.64 -18.19
CA ALA A 550 9.13 -10.50 -17.39
C ALA A 550 9.30 -11.64 -16.37
N GLU A 551 8.25 -11.99 -15.63
CA GLU A 551 8.29 -13.08 -14.63
C GLU A 551 8.48 -14.46 -15.27
N ILE A 552 7.85 -14.72 -16.43
CA ILE A 552 8.03 -15.97 -17.19
C ILE A 552 9.48 -16.09 -17.71
N LEU A 553 10.06 -14.99 -18.20
CA LEU A 553 11.44 -14.98 -18.71
C LEU A 553 12.48 -15.07 -17.59
N LYS A 554 12.18 -14.49 -16.42
CA LYS A 554 12.98 -14.66 -15.19
C LYS A 554 12.98 -16.10 -14.67
N GLN A 555 11.98 -16.91 -15.04
CA GLN A 555 11.79 -18.27 -14.54
C GLN A 555 11.55 -19.30 -15.67
N PRO A 556 12.61 -19.84 -16.29
CA PRO A 556 12.51 -20.77 -17.43
C PRO A 556 11.63 -22.01 -17.20
N GLU A 557 11.43 -22.47 -15.97
CA GLU A 557 10.51 -23.57 -15.67
C GLU A 557 9.03 -23.20 -15.85
N ILE A 558 8.66 -21.93 -15.65
CA ILE A 558 7.30 -21.42 -15.94
C ILE A 558 7.09 -21.39 -17.46
N MET A 559 8.09 -20.92 -18.23
CA MET A 559 8.07 -20.95 -19.70
C MET A 559 7.85 -22.38 -20.22
N LYS A 560 8.59 -23.37 -19.71
CA LYS A 560 8.42 -24.79 -20.10
C LYS A 560 7.01 -25.30 -19.80
N LYS A 561 6.48 -25.05 -18.59
CA LYS A 561 5.14 -25.51 -18.19
C LYS A 561 4.04 -24.90 -19.06
N VAL A 562 4.10 -23.60 -19.32
CA VAL A 562 3.08 -22.92 -20.14
C VAL A 562 3.15 -23.33 -21.61
N GLN A 563 4.36 -23.52 -22.17
CA GLN A 563 4.50 -24.08 -23.52
C GLN A 563 3.97 -25.51 -23.63
N VAL A 564 4.12 -26.36 -22.60
CA VAL A 564 3.52 -27.70 -22.55
C VAL A 564 1.99 -27.66 -22.49
N GLU A 565 1.40 -26.76 -21.71
CA GLU A 565 -0.06 -26.52 -21.71
C GLU A 565 -0.56 -26.14 -23.11
N LEU A 566 0.05 -25.11 -23.70
CA LEU A 566 -0.33 -24.55 -25.01
C LEU A 566 -0.18 -25.58 -26.14
N ALA A 567 0.93 -26.33 -26.16
CA ALA A 567 1.19 -27.37 -27.16
C ALA A 567 0.19 -28.55 -27.06
N ASN A 568 -0.25 -28.92 -25.86
CA ASN A 568 -1.21 -30.01 -25.65
C ASN A 568 -2.67 -29.60 -25.95
N ILE A 569 -3.05 -28.36 -25.61
CA ILE A 569 -4.47 -27.94 -25.58
C ILE A 569 -4.87 -27.19 -26.86
N ILE A 570 -3.96 -26.41 -27.44
CA ILE A 570 -4.16 -25.66 -28.69
C ILE A 570 -3.39 -26.34 -29.85
N GLY A 571 -2.14 -26.69 -29.58
CA GLY A 571 -1.15 -27.09 -30.57
C GLY A 571 -0.15 -25.97 -30.82
N LYS A 572 1.13 -26.33 -30.82
CA LYS A 572 2.28 -25.44 -31.07
C LYS A 572 2.09 -24.61 -32.35
N GLY A 573 2.33 -23.30 -32.28
CA GLY A 573 2.28 -22.39 -33.43
C GLY A 573 0.87 -22.00 -33.91
N LYS A 574 -0.20 -22.37 -33.20
CA LYS A 574 -1.59 -22.01 -33.58
C LYS A 574 -2.10 -20.78 -32.81
N SER A 575 -2.93 -19.99 -33.49
CA SER A 575 -3.73 -18.93 -32.88
C SER A 575 -4.60 -19.45 -31.74
N ILE A 576 -4.70 -18.67 -30.67
CA ILE A 576 -5.63 -18.91 -29.55
C ILE A 576 -6.88 -18.04 -29.77
N GLU A 577 -8.07 -18.56 -29.48
CA GLU A 577 -9.31 -17.79 -29.48
C GLU A 577 -9.90 -17.67 -28.06
N GLU A 578 -10.80 -16.72 -27.80
CA GLU A 578 -11.31 -16.46 -26.45
C GLU A 578 -12.03 -17.67 -25.80
N VAL A 579 -12.60 -18.54 -26.62
CA VAL A 579 -13.24 -19.79 -26.17
C VAL A 579 -12.24 -20.76 -25.51
N ASP A 580 -10.97 -20.72 -25.92
CA ASP A 580 -9.93 -21.60 -25.40
C ASP A 580 -9.40 -21.17 -24.03
N VAL A 581 -9.59 -19.91 -23.63
CA VAL A 581 -9.10 -19.37 -22.35
C VAL A 581 -9.55 -20.22 -21.15
N THR A 582 -10.79 -20.72 -21.20
CA THR A 582 -11.36 -21.60 -20.17
C THR A 582 -10.63 -22.94 -20.04
N ARG A 583 -9.94 -23.38 -21.11
CA ARG A 583 -9.18 -24.63 -21.22
C ARG A 583 -7.70 -24.46 -20.84
N LEU A 584 -7.24 -23.24 -20.53
CA LEU A 584 -5.83 -22.90 -20.24
C LEU A 584 -5.63 -22.50 -18.76
N PRO A 585 -5.70 -23.47 -17.81
CA PRO A 585 -5.61 -23.17 -16.38
C PRO A 585 -4.27 -22.58 -15.94
N TYR A 586 -3.13 -22.96 -16.54
CA TYR A 586 -1.82 -22.44 -16.16
C TYR A 586 -1.63 -20.98 -16.63
N ILE A 587 -2.08 -20.62 -17.83
CA ILE A 587 -2.21 -19.21 -18.27
C ILE A 587 -3.06 -18.40 -17.27
N GLN A 588 -4.20 -18.93 -16.81
CA GLN A 588 -5.02 -18.26 -15.79
C GLN A 588 -4.30 -18.11 -14.45
N CYS A 589 -3.53 -19.13 -14.03
CA CYS A 589 -2.72 -19.10 -12.81
C CYS A 589 -1.61 -18.04 -12.89
N ILE A 590 -0.89 -17.96 -14.01
CA ILE A 590 0.12 -16.93 -14.29
C ILE A 590 -0.49 -15.53 -14.18
N ILE A 591 -1.68 -15.32 -14.73
CA ILE A 591 -2.34 -14.00 -14.73
C ILE A 591 -2.86 -13.63 -13.33
N LYS A 592 -3.39 -14.58 -12.55
CA LYS A 592 -3.73 -14.35 -11.13
C LYS A 592 -2.49 -13.98 -10.32
N GLU A 593 -1.36 -14.67 -10.52
CA GLU A 593 -0.10 -14.39 -9.81
C GLU A 593 0.53 -13.06 -10.25
N THR A 594 0.46 -12.72 -11.54
CA THR A 594 0.87 -11.41 -12.06
C THR A 594 0.05 -10.28 -11.46
N LEU A 595 -1.28 -10.45 -11.33
CA LEU A 595 -2.14 -9.43 -10.72
C LEU A 595 -2.08 -9.40 -9.19
N ARG A 596 -1.56 -10.46 -8.53
CA ARG A 596 -1.20 -10.46 -7.10
C ARG A 596 0.10 -9.70 -6.83
N MET A 597 1.15 -10.03 -7.60
CA MET A 597 2.49 -9.45 -7.46
C MET A 597 2.55 -8.02 -8.03
N HIS A 598 2.03 -7.81 -9.23
CA HIS A 598 2.14 -6.56 -9.97
C HIS A 598 0.76 -5.96 -10.27
N PRO A 599 -0.07 -5.66 -9.24
CA PRO A 599 -1.40 -5.09 -9.45
C PRO A 599 -1.26 -3.71 -10.10
N PRO A 600 -1.81 -3.47 -11.31
CA PRO A 600 -1.55 -2.24 -12.04
C PRO A 600 -1.90 -0.97 -11.25
N ALA A 601 -2.97 -0.98 -10.46
CA ALA A 601 -3.33 0.14 -9.56
C ALA A 601 -3.07 -0.25 -8.08
N PRO A 602 -1.84 -0.07 -7.53
CA PRO A 602 -1.43 -0.65 -6.26
C PRO A 602 -2.18 -0.12 -5.02
N PHE A 603 -2.77 1.08 -5.12
CA PHE A 603 -3.64 1.69 -4.10
C PHE A 603 -5.12 1.71 -4.49
N LEU A 604 -5.47 1.08 -5.61
CA LEU A 604 -6.65 1.35 -6.44
C LEU A 604 -6.75 2.85 -6.81
N VAL A 605 -7.81 3.23 -7.53
CA VAL A 605 -8.15 4.66 -7.67
C VAL A 605 -8.67 5.17 -6.32
N PRO A 606 -8.19 6.31 -5.77
CA PRO A 606 -8.56 6.82 -4.46
C PRO A 606 -10.07 6.95 -4.20
N ARG A 607 -10.47 6.83 -2.93
CA ARG A 607 -11.81 7.13 -2.42
C ARG A 607 -11.78 8.41 -1.57
N LYS A 608 -12.96 8.97 -1.30
CA LYS A 608 -13.20 10.06 -0.35
C LYS A 608 -14.51 9.79 0.40
N VAL A 609 -14.57 10.16 1.68
CA VAL A 609 -15.82 10.16 2.46
C VAL A 609 -16.47 11.56 2.45
N GLU A 610 -17.79 11.63 2.26
CA GLU A 610 -18.53 12.91 2.21
C GLU A 610 -19.22 13.27 3.53
N GLN A 611 -19.04 12.45 4.56
CA GLN A 611 -19.51 12.60 5.94
C GLN A 611 -18.51 11.90 6.86
N ASP A 612 -18.66 12.06 8.17
CA ASP A 612 -17.95 11.24 9.14
C ASP A 612 -18.45 9.79 9.06
N VAL A 613 -17.53 8.82 9.19
CA VAL A 613 -17.83 7.38 9.08
C VAL A 613 -17.13 6.60 10.20
N GLU A 614 -17.88 5.80 10.94
CA GLU A 614 -17.34 4.90 11.97
C GLU A 614 -16.82 3.60 11.32
N LEU A 615 -15.52 3.34 11.46
CA LEU A 615 -14.80 2.23 10.85
C LEU A 615 -14.06 1.44 11.93
N PHE A 616 -14.74 0.44 12.50
CA PHE A 616 -14.36 -0.14 13.80
C PHE A 616 -14.27 0.98 14.86
N ASP A 617 -13.32 0.92 15.78
CA ASP A 617 -13.19 1.86 16.92
C ASP A 617 -12.68 3.27 16.51
N TYR A 618 -12.71 3.61 15.22
CA TYR A 618 -12.18 4.86 14.65
C TYR A 618 -13.26 5.63 13.89
N ILE A 619 -13.34 6.95 14.14
CA ILE A 619 -14.08 7.88 13.28
C ILE A 619 -13.15 8.34 12.16
N ILE A 620 -13.56 8.10 10.91
CA ILE A 620 -12.94 8.63 9.69
C ILE A 620 -13.63 9.95 9.34
N PRO A 621 -12.99 11.13 9.47
CA PRO A 621 -13.65 12.41 9.29
C PRO A 621 -14.04 12.70 7.84
N LYS A 622 -15.11 13.46 7.65
CA LYS A 622 -15.57 14.01 6.37
C LYS A 622 -14.40 14.64 5.60
N GLY A 623 -14.32 14.31 4.31
CA GLY A 623 -13.27 14.80 3.42
C GLY A 623 -12.02 13.91 3.35
N SER A 624 -11.84 12.96 4.27
CA SER A 624 -10.68 12.06 4.28
C SER A 624 -10.55 11.28 2.97
N GLN A 625 -9.35 11.32 2.39
CA GLN A 625 -8.96 10.43 1.30
C GLN A 625 -8.71 9.02 1.86
N VAL A 626 -9.15 7.99 1.15
CA VAL A 626 -8.92 6.58 1.52
C VAL A 626 -8.29 5.84 0.34
N LEU A 627 -7.18 5.16 0.62
CA LEU A 627 -6.39 4.37 -0.33
C LEU A 627 -6.44 2.91 0.10
N VAL A 628 -6.61 1.96 -0.84
CA VAL A 628 -6.66 0.53 -0.51
C VAL A 628 -5.43 -0.14 -1.13
N ASN A 629 -4.44 -0.44 -0.28
CA ASN A 629 -3.14 -0.95 -0.71
C ASN A 629 -3.21 -2.44 -1.10
N VAL A 630 -3.69 -2.71 -2.32
CA VAL A 630 -3.78 -4.07 -2.87
C VAL A 630 -2.41 -4.69 -3.16
N TRP A 631 -1.38 -3.88 -3.40
CA TRP A 631 0.02 -4.35 -3.51
C TRP A 631 0.52 -4.98 -2.20
N SER A 632 0.10 -4.43 -1.05
CA SER A 632 0.41 -4.97 0.27
C SER A 632 -0.46 -6.17 0.63
N ILE A 633 -1.76 -6.15 0.29
CA ILE A 633 -2.66 -7.29 0.51
C ILE A 633 -2.17 -8.51 -0.30
N GLY A 634 -1.76 -8.30 -1.56
CA GLY A 634 -1.16 -9.34 -2.40
C GLY A 634 0.17 -9.89 -1.87
N ARG A 635 0.84 -9.21 -0.93
CA ARG A 635 2.13 -9.63 -0.32
C ARG A 635 2.03 -9.99 1.15
N ASP A 636 0.82 -10.12 1.70
CA ASP A 636 0.63 -10.35 3.12
C ASP A 636 0.99 -11.79 3.52
N PHE A 637 2.04 -11.94 4.33
CA PHE A 637 2.57 -13.22 4.82
C PHE A 637 1.57 -14.00 5.70
N THR A 638 0.45 -13.39 6.12
CA THR A 638 -0.61 -14.10 6.87
C THR A 638 -1.60 -14.84 5.97
N PHE A 639 -1.74 -14.43 4.70
CA PHE A 639 -2.66 -15.04 3.72
C PHE A 639 -1.93 -15.74 2.57
N TRP A 640 -0.71 -15.33 2.26
CA TRP A 640 0.06 -15.81 1.12
C TRP A 640 1.39 -16.45 1.57
N ASP A 641 1.49 -17.77 1.39
CA ASP A 641 2.76 -18.52 1.46
C ASP A 641 3.81 -17.97 0.48
N GLU A 642 5.10 -17.95 0.84
CA GLU A 642 6.18 -17.38 0.00
C GLU A 642 5.78 -16.12 -0.80
N PRO A 643 5.29 -15.04 -0.16
CA PRO A 643 4.50 -14.01 -0.85
C PRO A 643 5.30 -13.13 -1.79
N LEU A 644 6.63 -13.14 -1.69
CA LEU A 644 7.54 -12.43 -2.60
C LEU A 644 8.03 -13.30 -3.77
N VAL A 645 7.67 -14.59 -3.79
CA VAL A 645 7.97 -15.51 -4.90
C VAL A 645 6.78 -15.52 -5.85
N PHE A 646 7.06 -15.27 -7.14
CA PHE A 646 6.10 -15.46 -8.22
C PHE A 646 5.98 -16.96 -8.52
N LYS A 647 4.87 -17.57 -8.07
CA LYS A 647 4.62 -19.02 -7.98
C LYS A 647 3.21 -19.32 -8.50
N PRO A 648 2.97 -19.37 -9.84
CA PRO A 648 1.64 -19.57 -10.42
C PRO A 648 0.87 -20.77 -9.87
N GLU A 649 1.57 -21.84 -9.50
CA GLU A 649 1.03 -23.06 -8.88
C GLU A 649 0.17 -22.80 -7.63
N ARG A 650 0.38 -21.66 -6.96
CA ARG A 650 -0.46 -21.10 -5.89
C ARG A 650 -1.95 -21.04 -6.24
N PHE A 651 -2.27 -20.84 -7.53
CA PHE A 651 -3.64 -20.78 -8.03
C PHE A 651 -4.13 -22.07 -8.68
N TRP A 652 -3.29 -23.12 -8.75
CA TRP A 652 -3.64 -24.38 -9.38
C TRP A 652 -4.72 -25.12 -8.57
N GLY A 653 -5.91 -25.28 -9.16
CA GLY A 653 -7.08 -25.80 -8.44
C GLY A 653 -7.68 -24.83 -7.41
N SER A 654 -7.23 -23.57 -7.35
CA SER A 654 -7.72 -22.57 -6.40
C SER A 654 -8.98 -21.87 -6.91
N ASN A 655 -10.01 -21.84 -6.06
CA ASN A 655 -11.29 -21.19 -6.33
C ASN A 655 -11.25 -19.65 -6.25
N LEU A 656 -10.14 -19.06 -5.78
CA LEU A 656 -10.00 -17.60 -5.61
C LEU A 656 -10.27 -16.83 -6.91
N ASP A 657 -11.16 -15.83 -6.85
CA ASP A 657 -11.65 -15.09 -8.01
C ASP A 657 -11.44 -13.56 -7.90
N MET A 658 -10.96 -12.96 -9.00
CA MET A 658 -10.59 -11.55 -9.07
C MET A 658 -11.77 -10.58 -9.19
N ARG A 659 -13.02 -11.10 -9.16
CA ARG A 659 -14.27 -10.33 -9.36
C ARG A 659 -14.77 -9.61 -8.09
N GLY A 660 -13.87 -9.33 -7.13
CA GLY A 660 -14.16 -8.48 -5.98
C GLY A 660 -14.99 -9.13 -4.86
N GLN A 661 -14.96 -10.46 -4.74
CA GLN A 661 -15.57 -11.18 -3.61
C GLN A 661 -14.54 -11.68 -2.60
N ASP A 662 -13.42 -12.22 -3.09
CA ASP A 662 -12.31 -12.73 -2.29
C ASP A 662 -11.32 -11.59 -2.06
N PHE A 663 -11.25 -11.08 -0.83
CA PHE A 663 -10.58 -9.81 -0.52
C PHE A 663 -9.06 -9.87 -0.52
N ASP A 664 -8.54 -11.08 -0.56
CA ASP A 664 -7.15 -11.49 -0.74
C ASP A 664 -6.63 -11.10 -2.14
N LEU A 665 -7.51 -11.13 -3.17
CA LEU A 665 -7.14 -10.91 -4.57
C LEU A 665 -8.14 -9.97 -5.28
N ILE A 666 -8.04 -8.67 -5.00
CA ILE A 666 -8.90 -7.61 -5.56
C ILE A 666 -8.19 -6.62 -6.50
N PRO A 667 -7.45 -7.07 -7.55
CA PRO A 667 -6.74 -6.17 -8.47
C PRO A 667 -7.67 -5.25 -9.26
N PHE A 668 -8.93 -5.65 -9.47
CA PHE A 668 -9.99 -4.84 -10.10
C PHE A 668 -10.81 -4.01 -9.09
N GLY A 669 -10.47 -4.07 -7.80
CA GLY A 669 -11.24 -3.51 -6.70
C GLY A 669 -12.54 -4.28 -6.39
N ALA A 670 -13.38 -3.68 -5.55
CA ALA A 670 -14.67 -4.26 -5.12
C ALA A 670 -15.75 -3.18 -4.86
N GLY A 671 -16.99 -3.64 -4.66
CA GLY A 671 -18.18 -2.81 -4.40
C GLY A 671 -18.64 -2.00 -5.62
N ARG A 672 -19.44 -0.94 -5.39
CA ARG A 672 -19.97 -0.03 -6.44
C ARG A 672 -18.94 0.42 -7.48
N ARG A 673 -17.68 0.60 -7.10
CA ARG A 673 -16.61 1.13 -7.97
C ARG A 673 -15.66 0.04 -8.54
N ILE A 674 -16.02 -1.25 -8.49
CA ILE A 674 -15.28 -2.31 -9.20
C ILE A 674 -15.07 -1.93 -10.68
N CYS A 675 -13.89 -2.24 -11.23
CA CYS A 675 -13.54 -1.92 -12.62
C CYS A 675 -14.63 -2.38 -13.60
N PRO A 676 -15.17 -1.51 -14.49
CA PRO A 676 -16.18 -1.93 -15.45
C PRO A 676 -15.61 -2.85 -16.54
N GLY A 677 -14.32 -2.67 -16.86
CA GLY A 677 -13.62 -3.39 -17.94
C GLY A 677 -13.07 -4.77 -17.57
N PHE A 678 -13.26 -5.26 -16.33
CA PHE A 678 -12.77 -6.59 -15.95
C PHE A 678 -13.27 -7.73 -16.89
N PRO A 679 -14.52 -7.72 -17.40
CA PRO A 679 -14.98 -8.79 -18.31
C PRO A 679 -14.24 -8.82 -19.65
N LEU A 680 -13.73 -7.68 -20.12
CA LEU A 680 -12.86 -7.59 -21.29
C LEU A 680 -11.43 -8.01 -20.94
N ALA A 681 -10.87 -7.51 -19.83
CA ALA A 681 -9.51 -7.83 -19.40
C ALA A 681 -9.28 -9.34 -19.21
N LEU A 682 -10.24 -10.04 -18.57
CA LEU A 682 -10.20 -11.50 -18.38
C LEU A 682 -10.35 -12.32 -19.67
N ARG A 683 -10.67 -11.69 -20.82
CA ARG A 683 -10.65 -12.31 -22.15
C ARG A 683 -9.34 -12.01 -22.88
N ILE A 684 -8.96 -10.72 -22.97
CA ILE A 684 -7.86 -10.29 -23.84
C ILE A 684 -6.48 -10.59 -23.26
N VAL A 685 -6.27 -10.49 -21.94
CA VAL A 685 -4.95 -10.74 -21.34
C VAL A 685 -4.53 -12.21 -21.52
N PRO A 686 -5.38 -13.23 -21.26
CA PRO A 686 -5.07 -14.62 -21.58
C PRO A 686 -4.77 -14.89 -23.07
N VAL A 687 -5.57 -14.33 -23.98
CA VAL A 687 -5.39 -14.57 -25.42
C VAL A 687 -4.10 -13.91 -25.93
N ILE A 688 -3.79 -12.68 -25.53
CA ILE A 688 -2.55 -12.00 -25.94
C ILE A 688 -1.33 -12.72 -25.36
N LEU A 689 -1.32 -13.00 -24.05
CA LEU A 689 -0.20 -13.68 -23.38
C LEU A 689 0.04 -15.07 -23.99
N GLY A 690 -1.01 -15.88 -24.07
CA GLY A 690 -0.91 -17.23 -24.64
C GLY A 690 -0.49 -17.22 -26.11
N SER A 691 -0.96 -16.27 -26.92
CA SER A 691 -0.58 -16.20 -28.35
C SER A 691 0.89 -15.83 -28.53
N LEU A 692 1.43 -14.91 -27.71
CA LEU A 692 2.87 -14.58 -27.71
C LEU A 692 3.71 -15.81 -27.32
N LEU A 693 3.25 -16.59 -26.34
CA LEU A 693 3.95 -17.79 -25.83
C LEU A 693 3.78 -19.04 -26.72
N ASN A 694 2.70 -19.15 -27.49
CA ASN A 694 2.43 -20.28 -28.41
C ASN A 694 2.92 -20.02 -29.85
N SER A 695 3.37 -18.80 -30.17
CA SER A 695 3.90 -18.45 -31.50
C SER A 695 5.43 -18.32 -31.54
N PHE A 696 6.06 -17.94 -30.42
CA PHE A 696 7.51 -17.71 -30.35
C PHE A 696 8.15 -18.29 -29.09
N ASN A 697 9.41 -18.68 -29.23
CA ASN A 697 10.37 -18.66 -28.14
C ASN A 697 10.92 -17.23 -28.00
N TRP A 698 11.45 -16.89 -26.82
CA TRP A 698 11.83 -15.52 -26.48
C TRP A 698 13.20 -15.48 -25.82
N LYS A 699 14.04 -14.51 -26.21
CA LYS A 699 15.36 -14.24 -25.62
C LYS A 699 15.40 -12.79 -25.10
N LEU A 700 16.09 -12.55 -23.98
CA LEU A 700 16.40 -11.18 -23.54
C LEU A 700 17.38 -10.50 -24.52
N GLU A 701 17.28 -9.18 -24.65
CA GLU A 701 18.27 -8.38 -25.39
C GLU A 701 19.65 -8.46 -24.71
N ALA A 702 20.72 -8.25 -25.48
CA ALA A 702 22.10 -8.12 -24.99
C ALA A 702 22.66 -9.29 -24.13
N ASP A 703 22.12 -10.50 -24.29
CA ASP A 703 22.57 -11.72 -23.58
C ASP A 703 22.50 -11.63 -22.03
N ILE A 704 21.57 -10.81 -21.52
CA ILE A 704 21.25 -10.69 -20.09
C ILE A 704 20.73 -12.02 -19.54
N GLY A 705 21.21 -12.43 -18.35
CA GLY A 705 20.73 -13.63 -17.64
C GLY A 705 19.33 -13.43 -17.02
N PRO A 706 18.50 -14.49 -16.89
CA PRO A 706 17.19 -14.40 -16.21
C PRO A 706 17.25 -13.77 -14.80
N GLU A 707 18.30 -14.08 -14.05
CA GLU A 707 18.63 -13.53 -12.74
C GLU A 707 18.89 -12.01 -12.78
N ASP A 708 19.61 -11.54 -13.80
CA ASP A 708 20.02 -10.15 -14.00
C ASP A 708 18.92 -9.27 -14.63
N LEU A 709 17.80 -9.86 -15.05
CA LEU A 709 16.66 -9.10 -15.58
C LEU A 709 16.15 -8.11 -14.53
N ASP A 710 16.19 -6.81 -14.88
CA ASP A 710 15.65 -5.73 -14.06
C ASP A 710 14.18 -5.96 -13.71
N MET A 711 13.83 -5.73 -12.44
CA MET A 711 12.48 -5.82 -11.90
C MET A 711 12.12 -4.57 -11.06
N GLU A 712 12.78 -3.44 -11.27
CA GLU A 712 12.40 -2.17 -10.63
C GLU A 712 11.00 -1.71 -11.08
N GLU A 713 10.24 -1.17 -10.12
CA GLU A 713 8.89 -0.63 -10.29
C GLU A 713 8.92 0.89 -10.51
N LYS A 714 8.25 1.38 -11.56
CA LYS A 714 7.99 2.81 -11.76
C LYS A 714 6.62 3.17 -11.19
N PHE A 715 6.63 3.98 -10.13
CA PHE A 715 5.39 4.42 -9.47
C PHE A 715 4.66 5.53 -10.26
N GLY A 716 3.33 5.39 -10.35
CA GLY A 716 2.38 6.35 -10.93
C GLY A 716 0.95 5.97 -10.50
N ILE A 717 -0.08 6.30 -11.31
CA ILE A 717 -1.37 5.59 -11.18
C ILE A 717 -1.20 4.10 -11.53
N THR A 718 -0.42 3.82 -12.58
CA THR A 718 -0.06 2.47 -13.00
C THR A 718 1.31 2.09 -12.46
N LEU A 719 1.47 0.86 -11.97
CA LEU A 719 2.73 0.27 -11.54
C LEU A 719 3.43 -0.41 -12.74
N ALA A 720 4.12 0.37 -13.56
CA ALA A 720 4.88 -0.12 -14.71
C ALA A 720 6.28 -0.61 -14.30
N LYS A 721 7.00 -1.29 -15.21
CA LYS A 721 8.44 -1.48 -15.06
C LYS A 721 9.18 -0.14 -15.12
N ALA A 722 10.32 -0.02 -14.44
CA ALA A 722 11.23 1.12 -14.59
C ALA A 722 11.87 1.15 -15.98
N HIS A 723 12.40 0.01 -16.42
CA HIS A 723 12.99 -0.17 -17.74
C HIS A 723 12.10 -1.11 -18.58
N PRO A 724 11.71 -0.74 -19.82
CA PRO A 724 10.83 -1.56 -20.65
C PRO A 724 11.43 -2.93 -20.97
N LEU A 725 10.59 -3.97 -21.01
CA LEU A 725 11.03 -5.32 -21.35
C LEU A 725 11.37 -5.44 -22.85
N ARG A 726 12.67 -5.49 -23.17
CA ARG A 726 13.21 -5.65 -24.53
C ARG A 726 13.65 -7.08 -24.79
N VAL A 727 13.08 -7.70 -25.84
CA VAL A 727 13.22 -9.14 -26.14
C VAL A 727 13.25 -9.43 -27.64
N ILE A 728 13.95 -10.49 -28.02
CA ILE A 728 14.04 -11.01 -29.39
C ILE A 728 13.14 -12.25 -29.51
N PRO A 729 12.09 -12.23 -30.37
CA PRO A 729 11.30 -13.41 -30.68
C PRO A 729 12.04 -14.33 -31.66
N PHE A 730 11.98 -15.65 -31.47
CA PHE A 730 12.41 -16.64 -32.45
C PHE A 730 11.35 -17.73 -32.63
N LEU A 731 11.17 -18.20 -33.87
CA LEU A 731 10.13 -19.18 -34.21
C LEU A 731 10.29 -20.50 -33.44
N LEU A 732 9.17 -21.18 -33.24
CA LEU A 732 8.95 -22.15 -32.16
C LEU A 732 9.48 -23.57 -32.45
#